data_AF-A0A0D3G8T4-F1
#
_entry.id   AF-A0A0D3G8T4-F1
#
_cell.length_a   1.000
_cell.length_b   1.000
_cell.length_c   1.000
_cell.angle_alpha   90.00
_cell.angle_beta   90.00
_cell.angle_gamma   90.00
#
_symmetry.space_group_name_H-M   'P 1'
#
loop_
_entity.id
_entity.type
_entity.pdbx_description
1 polymer ?
#
loop_
_entity_poly.entity_id
_entity_poly.type
_entity_poly.pdbx_seq_one_letter_code
_entity_poly.pdbx_strand_id
1 'polypeptide(L)'
;MELALVGDPSNGVAKPSCDSVGSLPAVSSKAVIHPPVTSAAGATLGRHLARRLVQIGATDVFAVPGDFNLTLLDYLIAEPGLKLIGCCNELNAGYAADGYARARGVGACAVTFTVGGLSVLNAIAGAYSENLPVICIVGGPNSNDYGTNRILHHTIGLPDFSQELRCFQTITCYQAVINNLDDAHEQIDTAIATALRESKPVYISVGCNLAGLSHPTFSREPVPLFISPRLSNKANLEHAVEAAADFLNKAVKPVLVGGPKIRVAKAKKAFAGIAESSGYPFAVMPSAKGLVPEHHPRFIGTYWGAVSTTFCAEIVESADAYLFAGPIFNDYSSVGYSLLLKREKAVIVQPDRVVVGNGPAFGCILMTEFLDALAKRLDRNTTAYDNYRRIFIPDREPPNGQPDEPLRVNILFKHIKELLSGDTAVIAETGDSWFNCQKLRLPEGCGATHTDRLHAPDNLPRFHLSFPKFNNERLVIPNRYEFQMQYGSIGWSVGATLGYAQAAKDKRVISCIGDGSFQMTAQDVSTMLRCGQKSIIFLINNGGYTIEVEIHDGPYNVIKNWDYTGLIDAIHNSDGNCWTKKVRTEEELIEAIATATGAKKDCLCFIEIIVHKDDTSKELLEWGSRVSAANSRPPNPQ
;
A
#
# COMPACT_ATOMS: atom_id res chain seq x y z
N MET A 1 15.40 -1.20 -68.18
CA MET A 1 15.62 -2.58 -68.67
C MET A 1 14.76 -3.49 -67.80
N GLU A 2 13.71 -4.17 -68.26
CA GLU A 2 12.92 -4.18 -69.51
C GLU A 2 11.45 -4.42 -69.07
N LEU A 3 10.39 -3.81 -69.63
CA LEU A 3 9.67 -4.15 -70.89
C LEU A 3 9.34 -5.66 -70.98
N ALA A 4 8.12 -6.15 -71.31
CA ALA A 4 6.91 -5.63 -71.99
C ALA A 4 5.69 -6.57 -71.68
N LEU A 5 4.39 -6.34 -71.96
CA LEU A 5 3.55 -5.19 -72.39
C LEU A 5 2.03 -5.52 -72.19
N VAL A 6 1.25 -4.64 -71.54
CA VAL A 6 -0.12 -4.14 -71.88
C VAL A 6 -1.29 -5.06 -72.31
N GLY A 7 -2.50 -4.78 -71.77
CA GLY A 7 -3.80 -5.14 -72.35
C GLY A 7 -5.00 -4.69 -71.48
N ASP A 8 -5.88 -3.81 -71.99
CA ASP A 8 -7.05 -3.21 -71.27
C ASP A 8 -8.33 -3.24 -72.16
N PRO A 9 -9.45 -2.53 -71.91
CA PRO A 9 -10.73 -3.14 -71.54
C PRO A 9 -11.86 -2.97 -72.59
N SER A 10 -13.09 -3.44 -72.28
CA SER A 10 -14.32 -2.59 -72.34
C SER A 10 -15.65 -3.38 -72.26
N ASN A 11 -16.73 -2.60 -72.01
CA ASN A 11 -18.15 -2.86 -72.27
C ASN A 11 -18.99 -3.72 -71.30
N GLY A 12 -20.16 -3.19 -70.94
CA GLY A 12 -21.28 -3.85 -70.29
C GLY A 12 -22.61 -3.31 -70.83
N VAL A 13 -23.73 -4.00 -70.57
CA VAL A 13 -25.07 -3.66 -71.12
C VAL A 13 -26.17 -3.77 -70.04
N ALA A 14 -27.28 -3.08 -70.28
CA ALA A 14 -28.35 -2.69 -69.36
C ALA A 14 -29.24 -3.80 -68.74
N LYS A 15 -30.09 -3.36 -67.78
CA LYS A 15 -31.26 -4.06 -67.22
C LYS A 15 -32.36 -4.31 -68.28
N PRO A 16 -33.37 -5.12 -67.96
CA PRO A 16 -34.70 -4.50 -67.73
C PRO A 16 -35.37 -4.93 -66.40
N SER A 17 -36.61 -4.48 -66.19
CA SER A 17 -37.39 -4.50 -64.93
C SER A 17 -38.71 -5.24 -65.03
N CYS A 18 -39.33 -5.59 -63.88
CA CYS A 18 -40.79 -5.62 -63.72
C CYS A 18 -41.19 -5.48 -62.24
N ASP A 19 -42.42 -5.04 -61.98
CA ASP A 19 -42.94 -4.63 -60.67
C ASP A 19 -43.94 -5.64 -60.06
N SER A 20 -44.14 -5.58 -58.73
CA SER A 20 -45.45 -5.33 -58.07
C SER A 20 -45.44 -5.75 -56.58
N VAL A 21 -45.57 -4.77 -55.66
CA VAL A 21 -46.78 -4.38 -54.90
C VAL A 21 -47.10 -5.25 -53.66
N GLY A 22 -47.10 -4.61 -52.49
CA GLY A 22 -47.48 -5.20 -51.20
C GLY A 22 -47.33 -4.18 -50.06
N SER A 23 -48.27 -3.24 -49.94
CA SER A 23 -48.18 -2.10 -49.02
C SER A 23 -48.80 -2.37 -47.65
N LEU A 24 -48.17 -1.82 -46.60
CA LEU A 24 -48.70 -1.73 -45.23
C LEU A 24 -48.65 -0.27 -44.75
N PRO A 25 -49.57 0.16 -43.86
CA PRO A 25 -49.73 1.57 -43.50
C PRO A 25 -48.59 2.11 -42.63
N ALA A 26 -48.19 3.35 -42.89
CA ALA A 26 -47.07 3.99 -42.21
C ALA A 26 -47.42 4.44 -40.77
N VAL A 27 -46.60 4.02 -39.80
CA VAL A 27 -46.58 4.60 -38.46
C VAL A 27 -45.60 5.78 -38.45
N SER A 28 -46.11 6.97 -38.12
CA SER A 28 -45.31 8.20 -38.05
C SER A 28 -44.43 8.23 -36.78
N SER A 29 -43.27 7.57 -36.84
CA SER A 29 -42.20 7.79 -35.87
C SER A 29 -41.55 9.15 -36.13
N LYS A 30 -41.86 10.15 -35.29
CA LYS A 30 -41.05 11.37 -35.23
C LYS A 30 -39.66 11.00 -34.74
N ALA A 31 -38.69 10.94 -35.65
CA ALA A 31 -37.29 10.79 -35.29
C ALA A 31 -36.89 11.93 -34.34
N VAL A 32 -36.54 11.58 -33.11
CA VAL A 32 -35.93 12.52 -32.17
C VAL A 32 -34.53 12.82 -32.69
N ILE A 33 -34.39 13.94 -33.41
CA ILE A 33 -33.10 14.46 -33.81
C ILE A 33 -32.41 14.93 -32.52
N HIS A 34 -31.65 14.04 -31.91
CA HIS A 34 -30.68 14.44 -30.90
C HIS A 34 -29.75 15.48 -31.54
N PRO A 35 -29.49 16.62 -30.89
CA PRO A 35 -28.50 17.56 -31.41
C PRO A 35 -27.15 16.82 -31.51
N PRO A 36 -26.32 17.11 -32.54
CA PRO A 36 -25.01 16.49 -32.64
C PRO A 36 -24.23 16.80 -31.38
N VAL A 37 -23.87 15.75 -30.63
CA VAL A 37 -23.03 15.90 -29.43
C VAL A 37 -21.67 16.38 -29.91
N THR A 38 -21.46 17.69 -29.84
CA THR A 38 -20.21 18.33 -30.24
C THR A 38 -19.07 17.68 -29.47
N SER A 39 -18.15 17.03 -30.18
CA SER A 39 -16.97 16.39 -29.62
C SER A 39 -16.02 17.44 -29.06
N ALA A 40 -16.33 17.92 -27.85
CA ALA A 40 -15.50 18.87 -27.13
C ALA A 40 -14.08 18.30 -27.00
N ALA A 41 -13.06 19.08 -27.38
CA ALA A 41 -11.66 18.65 -27.51
C ALA A 41 -10.96 18.23 -26.20
N GLY A 42 -11.73 18.00 -25.13
CA GLY A 42 -11.29 17.43 -23.86
C GLY A 42 -12.00 16.12 -23.48
N ALA A 43 -12.76 15.50 -24.39
CA ALA A 43 -13.53 14.26 -24.17
C ALA A 43 -12.81 13.00 -24.72
N THR A 44 -11.52 12.84 -24.41
CA THR A 44 -10.70 11.70 -24.84
C THR A 44 -10.52 10.65 -23.74
N LEU A 45 -10.24 9.40 -24.15
CA LEU A 45 -10.02 8.27 -23.24
C LEU A 45 -8.95 8.56 -22.18
N GLY A 46 -7.79 9.09 -22.60
CA GLY A 46 -6.69 9.43 -21.69
C GLY A 46 -7.09 10.51 -20.66
N ARG A 47 -7.93 11.48 -21.05
CA ARG A 47 -8.45 12.49 -20.13
C ARG A 47 -9.52 11.95 -19.18
N HIS A 48 -10.32 10.96 -19.59
CA HIS A 48 -11.24 10.27 -18.68
C HIS A 48 -10.47 9.56 -17.57
N LEU A 49 -9.49 8.73 -17.94
CA LEU A 49 -8.64 8.01 -16.98
C LEU A 49 -7.90 8.97 -16.04
N ALA A 50 -7.26 10.01 -16.59
CA ALA A 50 -6.57 11.04 -15.80
C ALA A 50 -7.50 11.73 -14.78
N ARG A 51 -8.72 12.09 -15.18
CA ARG A 51 -9.72 12.69 -14.28
C ARG A 51 -10.18 11.74 -13.20
N ARG A 52 -10.40 10.45 -13.51
CA ARG A 52 -10.77 9.46 -12.49
C ARG A 52 -9.66 9.31 -11.44
N LEU A 53 -8.38 9.33 -11.82
CA LEU A 53 -7.26 9.35 -10.87
C LEU A 53 -7.27 10.58 -9.95
N VAL A 54 -7.54 11.78 -10.48
CA VAL A 54 -7.68 13.00 -9.66
C VAL A 54 -8.90 12.91 -8.72
N GLN A 55 -10.04 12.42 -9.22
CA GLN A 55 -11.29 12.30 -8.45
C GLN A 55 -11.16 11.36 -7.25
N ILE A 56 -10.34 10.30 -7.35
CA ILE A 56 -10.08 9.37 -6.23
C ILE A 56 -8.96 9.84 -5.30
N GLY A 57 -8.33 11.00 -5.57
CA GLY A 57 -7.39 11.68 -4.67
C GLY A 57 -5.90 11.51 -5.00
N ALA A 58 -5.54 10.85 -6.10
CA ALA A 58 -4.16 10.81 -6.57
C ALA A 58 -3.74 12.17 -7.16
N THR A 59 -2.50 12.60 -6.89
CA THR A 59 -1.87 13.79 -7.50
C THR A 59 -0.56 13.47 -8.21
N ASP A 60 -0.11 12.22 -8.12
CA ASP A 60 1.18 11.74 -8.59
C ASP A 60 0.96 10.34 -9.20
N VAL A 61 1.53 10.07 -10.38
CA VAL A 61 1.47 8.75 -11.05
C VAL A 61 2.90 8.32 -11.38
N PHE A 62 3.30 7.15 -10.90
CA PHE A 62 4.68 6.65 -11.02
C PHE A 62 4.84 5.86 -12.32
N ALA A 63 5.76 6.27 -13.20
CA ALA A 63 5.71 5.83 -14.59
C ALA A 63 7.07 5.45 -15.19
N VAL A 64 7.03 4.53 -16.15
CA VAL A 64 8.15 4.25 -17.05
C VAL A 64 7.62 4.37 -18.50
N PRO A 65 8.24 5.22 -19.34
CA PRO A 65 7.78 5.41 -20.71
C PRO A 65 8.18 4.25 -21.62
N GLY A 66 7.24 3.84 -22.47
CA GLY A 66 7.49 2.94 -23.60
C GLY A 66 6.48 3.23 -24.71
N ASP A 67 6.77 2.83 -25.94
CA ASP A 67 6.01 3.22 -27.13
C ASP A 67 4.51 2.89 -27.05
N PHE A 68 4.13 1.77 -26.44
CA PHE A 68 2.73 1.42 -26.18
C PHE A 68 2.01 2.34 -25.17
N ASN A 69 2.70 3.16 -24.37
CA ASN A 69 2.09 4.07 -23.39
C ASN A 69 2.30 5.57 -23.63
N LEU A 70 3.21 6.01 -24.51
CA LEU A 70 3.58 7.44 -24.68
C LEU A 70 2.36 8.36 -24.86
N THR A 71 1.46 8.03 -25.80
CA THR A 71 0.25 8.82 -26.07
C THR A 71 -0.69 8.91 -24.86
N LEU A 72 -0.68 7.94 -23.95
CA LEU A 72 -1.43 7.99 -22.70
C LEU A 72 -0.72 8.86 -21.66
N LEU A 73 0.62 8.79 -21.57
CA LEU A 73 1.42 9.64 -20.68
C LEU A 73 1.21 11.13 -20.99
N ASP A 74 1.11 11.51 -22.27
CA ASP A 74 0.77 12.89 -22.67
C ASP A 74 -0.53 13.39 -22.03
N TYR A 75 -1.57 12.55 -21.96
CA TYR A 75 -2.84 12.92 -21.31
C TYR A 75 -2.78 12.90 -19.78
N LEU A 76 -1.94 12.05 -19.16
CA LEU A 76 -1.69 12.10 -17.72
C LEU A 76 -0.91 13.37 -17.33
N ILE A 77 0.04 13.81 -18.15
CA ILE A 77 0.77 15.07 -17.99
C ILE A 77 -0.17 16.28 -18.21
N ALA A 78 -1.08 16.20 -19.18
CA ALA A 78 -1.93 17.31 -19.59
C ALA A 78 -3.26 17.46 -18.83
N GLU A 79 -3.52 16.70 -17.76
CA GLU A 79 -4.71 16.87 -16.91
C GLU A 79 -4.37 17.57 -15.57
N PRO A 80 -4.92 18.76 -15.29
CA PRO A 80 -4.60 19.52 -14.08
C PRO A 80 -4.90 18.75 -12.79
N GLY A 81 -3.89 18.62 -11.93
CA GLY A 81 -3.98 17.93 -10.64
C GLY A 81 -3.10 16.69 -10.54
N LEU A 82 -2.72 16.08 -11.67
CA LEU A 82 -1.71 15.03 -11.70
C LEU A 82 -0.30 15.59 -11.91
N LYS A 83 0.69 14.75 -11.56
CA LYS A 83 2.11 14.88 -11.89
C LYS A 83 2.63 13.51 -12.32
N LEU A 84 3.30 13.44 -13.45
CA LEU A 84 3.98 12.22 -13.85
C LEU A 84 5.34 12.15 -13.14
N ILE A 85 5.57 11.09 -12.37
CA ILE A 85 6.82 10.83 -11.65
C ILE A 85 7.54 9.69 -12.36
N GLY A 86 8.51 10.02 -13.23
CA GLY A 86 9.32 9.00 -13.90
C GLY A 86 10.14 8.17 -12.90
N CYS A 87 10.11 6.86 -13.00
CA CYS A 87 10.89 5.93 -12.17
C CYS A 87 12.00 5.26 -12.98
N CYS A 88 12.97 4.65 -12.29
CA CYS A 88 14.14 4.03 -12.94
C CYS A 88 13.85 2.67 -13.58
N ASN A 89 12.86 1.95 -13.04
CA ASN A 89 12.28 0.73 -13.60
C ASN A 89 10.84 0.58 -13.08
N GLU A 90 10.11 -0.43 -13.56
CA GLU A 90 8.70 -0.61 -13.28
C GLU A 90 8.42 -1.24 -11.90
N LEU A 91 9.28 -2.14 -11.43
CA LEU A 91 9.25 -2.65 -10.05
C LEU A 91 9.23 -1.50 -9.04
N ASN A 92 10.16 -0.56 -9.21
CA ASN A 92 10.28 0.66 -8.43
C ASN A 92 9.04 1.56 -8.58
N ALA A 93 8.52 1.74 -9.80
CA ALA A 93 7.28 2.49 -10.04
C ALA A 93 6.08 1.90 -9.27
N GLY A 94 6.00 0.56 -9.20
CA GLY A 94 5.00 -0.15 -8.40
C GLY A 94 5.20 0.02 -6.89
N TYR A 95 6.44 -0.06 -6.39
CA TYR A 95 6.73 0.19 -4.97
C TYR A 95 6.49 1.65 -4.56
N ALA A 96 6.75 2.61 -5.45
CA ALA A 96 6.37 4.00 -5.23
C ALA A 96 4.85 4.18 -5.21
N ALA A 97 4.10 3.46 -6.06
CA ALA A 97 2.64 3.45 -5.98
C ALA A 97 2.11 2.78 -4.68
N ASP A 98 2.73 1.70 -4.19
CA ASP A 98 2.44 1.07 -2.88
C ASP A 98 2.68 2.06 -1.72
N GLY A 99 3.86 2.67 -1.62
CA GLY A 99 4.20 3.63 -0.57
C GLY A 99 3.32 4.88 -0.59
N TYR A 100 2.99 5.37 -1.79
CA TYR A 100 2.05 6.47 -1.97
C TYR A 100 0.63 6.05 -1.55
N ALA A 101 0.18 4.83 -1.86
CA ALA A 101 -1.12 4.30 -1.44
C ALA A 101 -1.25 4.18 0.08
N ARG A 102 -0.19 3.80 0.81
CA ARG A 102 -0.18 3.73 2.28
C ARG A 102 -0.46 5.08 2.95
N ALA A 103 0.13 6.15 2.41
CA ALA A 103 -0.05 7.51 2.90
C ALA A 103 -1.34 8.17 2.39
N ARG A 104 -1.72 7.96 1.13
CA ARG A 104 -2.81 8.68 0.45
C ARG A 104 -4.16 7.96 0.47
N GLY A 105 -4.14 6.64 0.60
CA GLY A 105 -5.32 5.77 0.47
C GLY A 105 -5.60 5.28 -0.95
N VAL A 106 -4.79 5.67 -1.95
CA VAL A 106 -4.76 5.13 -3.32
C VAL A 106 -3.43 5.48 -3.98
N GLY A 107 -2.91 4.58 -4.82
CA GLY A 107 -1.73 4.80 -5.65
C GLY A 107 -2.01 4.48 -7.12
N ALA A 108 -1.14 4.94 -8.03
CA ALA A 108 -1.24 4.63 -9.45
C ALA A 108 0.15 4.56 -10.10
N CYS A 109 0.34 3.59 -10.99
CA CYS A 109 1.54 3.47 -11.82
C CYS A 109 1.19 3.26 -13.30
N ALA A 110 2.07 3.67 -14.20
CA ALA A 110 1.87 3.60 -15.65
C ALA A 110 3.11 3.05 -16.37
N VAL A 111 2.99 1.87 -16.99
CA VAL A 111 4.11 1.10 -17.56
C VAL A 111 3.82 0.66 -19.01
N THR A 112 4.80 0.07 -19.70
CA THR A 112 4.64 -0.43 -21.09
C THR A 112 4.33 -1.92 -21.14
N PHE A 113 3.80 -2.39 -22.27
CA PHE A 113 3.32 -3.76 -22.45
C PHE A 113 4.40 -4.83 -22.22
N THR A 114 4.00 -5.93 -21.58
CA THR A 114 4.75 -7.15 -21.24
C THR A 114 6.06 -6.93 -20.49
N VAL A 115 7.06 -6.26 -21.07
CA VAL A 115 8.34 -6.01 -20.38
C VAL A 115 8.14 -5.15 -19.13
N GLY A 116 7.25 -4.15 -19.21
CA GLY A 116 6.93 -3.30 -18.07
C GLY A 116 5.91 -3.93 -17.12
N GLY A 117 4.85 -4.55 -17.65
CA GLY A 117 3.83 -5.22 -16.84
C GLY A 117 4.35 -6.44 -16.06
N LEU A 118 5.25 -7.24 -16.63
CA LEU A 118 5.89 -8.34 -15.89
C LEU A 118 6.94 -7.84 -14.87
N SER A 119 7.54 -6.67 -15.10
CA SER A 119 8.48 -6.00 -14.18
C SER A 119 7.77 -5.39 -12.95
N VAL A 120 6.64 -4.70 -13.14
CA VAL A 120 5.82 -4.15 -12.03
C VAL A 120 5.09 -5.26 -11.23
N LEU A 121 4.92 -6.45 -11.79
CA LEU A 121 4.08 -7.53 -11.26
C LEU A 121 4.34 -7.86 -9.79
N ASN A 122 5.61 -7.94 -9.39
CA ASN A 122 6.02 -8.22 -8.01
C ASN A 122 5.52 -7.14 -7.03
N ALA A 123 5.61 -5.86 -7.39
CA ALA A 123 5.07 -4.77 -6.57
C ALA A 123 3.54 -4.78 -6.50
N ILE A 124 2.85 -5.19 -7.57
CA ILE A 124 1.38 -5.31 -7.57
C ILE A 124 0.91 -6.50 -6.71
N ALA A 125 1.63 -7.62 -6.72
CA ALA A 125 1.40 -8.72 -5.78
C ALA A 125 1.65 -8.30 -4.32
N GLY A 126 2.63 -7.42 -4.07
CA GLY A 126 2.82 -6.74 -2.79
C GLY A 126 1.61 -5.90 -2.38
N ALA A 127 1.16 -4.99 -3.24
CA ALA A 127 -0.02 -4.16 -2.99
C ALA A 127 -1.29 -5.00 -2.74
N TYR A 128 -1.44 -6.14 -3.42
CA TYR A 128 -2.53 -7.08 -3.18
C TYR A 128 -2.43 -7.71 -1.78
N SER A 129 -1.26 -8.22 -1.42
CA SER A 129 -0.96 -8.84 -0.11
C SER A 129 -1.22 -7.87 1.05
N GLU A 130 -0.82 -6.62 0.87
CA GLU A 130 -0.84 -5.55 1.88
C GLU A 130 -2.19 -4.80 1.95
N ASN A 131 -3.13 -5.14 1.05
CA ASN A 131 -4.48 -4.58 0.94
C ASN A 131 -4.44 -3.08 0.61
N LEU A 132 -3.76 -2.74 -0.48
CA LEU A 132 -3.61 -1.38 -1.00
C LEU A 132 -4.29 -1.26 -2.38
N PRO A 133 -5.15 -0.24 -2.58
CA PRO A 133 -5.68 0.07 -3.91
C PRO A 133 -4.62 0.78 -4.76
N VAL A 134 -3.94 0.01 -5.61
CA VAL A 134 -3.02 0.53 -6.64
C VAL A 134 -3.64 0.33 -8.02
N ILE A 135 -3.81 1.42 -8.77
CA ILE A 135 -4.28 1.38 -10.16
C ILE A 135 -3.06 1.15 -11.07
N CYS A 136 -2.86 -0.10 -11.50
CA CYS A 136 -1.78 -0.47 -12.41
C CYS A 136 -2.25 -0.27 -13.86
N ILE A 137 -1.72 0.77 -14.51
CA ILE A 137 -2.03 1.12 -15.89
C ILE A 137 -0.92 0.60 -16.79
N VAL A 138 -1.28 -0.10 -17.86
CA VAL A 138 -0.32 -0.63 -18.84
C VAL A 138 -0.71 -0.13 -20.24
N GLY A 139 0.23 0.45 -20.98
CA GLY A 139 0.03 0.69 -22.41
C GLY A 139 -0.02 -0.63 -23.15
N GLY A 140 -1.08 -0.89 -23.91
CA GLY A 140 -1.33 -2.15 -24.60
C GLY A 140 -1.12 -2.06 -26.12
N PRO A 141 -1.14 -3.21 -26.83
CA PRO A 141 -1.10 -3.29 -28.29
C PRO A 141 -2.12 -2.39 -29.00
N ASN A 142 -1.87 -2.12 -30.28
CA ASN A 142 -2.83 -1.39 -31.10
C ASN A 142 -4.13 -2.21 -31.21
N SER A 143 -5.29 -1.56 -31.07
CA SER A 143 -6.60 -2.25 -31.11
C SER A 143 -6.83 -3.06 -32.39
N ASN A 144 -6.16 -2.68 -33.49
CA ASN A 144 -6.25 -3.36 -34.80
C ASN A 144 -5.40 -4.63 -34.90
N ASP A 145 -4.51 -4.93 -33.94
CA ASP A 145 -3.70 -6.15 -33.95
C ASP A 145 -4.40 -7.34 -33.27
N TYR A 146 -5.38 -7.08 -32.39
CA TYR A 146 -6.17 -8.12 -31.73
C TYR A 146 -6.97 -8.95 -32.75
N GLY A 147 -6.97 -10.27 -32.58
CA GLY A 147 -7.61 -11.19 -33.52
C GLY A 147 -6.82 -11.43 -34.83
N THR A 148 -5.62 -10.86 -34.96
CA THR A 148 -4.71 -11.13 -36.07
C THR A 148 -3.59 -12.09 -35.67
N ASN A 149 -2.92 -12.71 -36.65
CA ASN A 149 -1.72 -13.53 -36.43
C ASN A 149 -0.43 -12.68 -36.33
N ARG A 150 -0.52 -11.39 -35.97
CA ARG A 150 0.65 -10.51 -35.85
C ARG A 150 1.43 -10.82 -34.56
N ILE A 151 2.74 -10.93 -34.69
CA ILE A 151 3.68 -10.98 -33.57
C ILE A 151 4.24 -9.57 -33.41
N LEU A 152 4.20 -9.04 -32.19
CA LEU A 152 4.68 -7.70 -31.85
C LEU A 152 5.98 -7.77 -31.04
N HIS A 153 6.77 -6.70 -31.07
CA HIS A 153 7.81 -6.47 -30.07
C HIS A 153 7.16 -6.31 -28.68
N HIS A 154 7.96 -6.53 -27.63
CA HIS A 154 7.43 -6.68 -26.26
C HIS A 154 6.31 -7.75 -26.16
N THR A 155 6.56 -8.92 -26.77
CA THR A 155 5.83 -10.18 -26.54
C THR A 155 6.84 -11.33 -26.47
N ILE A 156 6.43 -12.54 -26.08
CA ILE A 156 7.32 -13.73 -26.12
C ILE A 156 7.50 -14.31 -27.55
N GLY A 157 7.11 -13.58 -28.60
CA GLY A 157 7.20 -14.03 -29.99
C GLY A 157 5.98 -14.82 -30.48
N LEU A 158 4.82 -14.68 -29.83
CA LEU A 158 3.57 -15.36 -30.18
C LEU A 158 2.42 -14.36 -30.36
N PRO A 159 1.44 -14.63 -31.25
CA PRO A 159 0.24 -13.80 -31.44
C PRO A 159 -0.82 -14.03 -30.33
N ASP A 160 -0.42 -13.89 -29.06
CA ASP A 160 -1.30 -13.98 -27.88
C ASP A 160 -1.00 -12.84 -26.91
N PHE A 161 -1.76 -11.75 -27.04
CA PHE A 161 -1.64 -10.57 -26.19
C PHE A 161 -2.35 -10.73 -24.83
N SER A 162 -2.90 -11.91 -24.51
CA SER A 162 -3.51 -12.18 -23.20
C SER A 162 -2.54 -12.80 -22.19
N GLN A 163 -1.27 -13.01 -22.57
CA GLN A 163 -0.21 -13.53 -21.69
C GLN A 163 -0.04 -12.69 -20.42
N GLU A 164 0.20 -11.39 -20.57
CA GLU A 164 0.35 -10.45 -19.45
C GLU A 164 -0.92 -10.44 -18.56
N LEU A 165 -2.10 -10.33 -19.18
CA LEU A 165 -3.38 -10.35 -18.47
C LEU A 165 -3.52 -11.59 -17.56
N ARG A 166 -3.16 -12.78 -18.03
CA ARG A 166 -3.21 -14.02 -17.24
C ARG A 166 -2.27 -13.97 -16.02
N CYS A 167 -1.15 -13.27 -16.12
CA CYS A 167 -0.23 -13.07 -15.00
C CYS A 167 -0.80 -12.09 -13.95
N PHE A 168 -1.62 -11.11 -14.35
CA PHE A 168 -2.29 -10.18 -13.43
C PHE A 168 -3.57 -10.73 -12.76
N GLN A 169 -4.25 -11.71 -13.38
CA GLN A 169 -5.54 -12.26 -12.93
C GLN A 169 -5.54 -12.77 -11.47
N THR A 170 -4.43 -13.32 -10.99
CA THR A 170 -4.33 -13.89 -9.63
C THR A 170 -3.91 -12.88 -8.55
N ILE A 171 -3.44 -11.69 -8.95
CA ILE A 171 -2.85 -10.67 -8.06
C ILE A 171 -3.57 -9.32 -8.12
N THR A 172 -4.71 -9.23 -8.79
CA THR A 172 -5.55 -8.03 -8.87
C THR A 172 -7.02 -8.38 -8.71
N CYS A 173 -7.81 -7.46 -8.14
CA CYS A 173 -9.24 -7.71 -7.86
C CYS A 173 -10.17 -7.46 -9.07
N TYR A 174 -9.65 -6.84 -10.13
CA TYR A 174 -10.32 -6.62 -11.41
C TYR A 174 -9.26 -6.35 -12.48
N GLN A 175 -9.56 -6.73 -13.72
CA GLN A 175 -8.72 -6.48 -14.89
C GLN A 175 -9.57 -5.88 -16.03
N ALA A 176 -9.15 -4.74 -16.55
CA ALA A 176 -9.73 -4.10 -17.74
C ALA A 176 -8.75 -4.20 -18.93
N VAL A 177 -9.28 -4.39 -20.13
CA VAL A 177 -8.52 -4.36 -21.39
C VAL A 177 -9.27 -3.46 -22.36
N ILE A 178 -8.86 -2.20 -22.39
CA ILE A 178 -9.49 -1.17 -23.21
C ILE A 178 -8.97 -1.30 -24.64
N ASN A 179 -9.71 -2.05 -25.47
CA ASN A 179 -9.47 -2.20 -26.91
C ASN A 179 -10.61 -1.66 -27.78
N ASN A 180 -11.76 -1.32 -27.20
CA ASN A 180 -12.84 -0.51 -27.79
C ASN A 180 -13.05 0.78 -26.95
N LEU A 181 -13.84 1.74 -27.45
CA LEU A 181 -14.21 2.98 -26.76
C LEU A 181 -15.63 2.96 -26.17
N ASP A 182 -16.54 2.15 -26.75
CA ASP A 182 -17.97 2.14 -26.39
C ASP A 182 -18.18 1.76 -24.91
N ASP A 183 -17.43 0.76 -24.43
CA ASP A 183 -17.47 0.16 -23.10
C ASP A 183 -16.36 0.67 -22.16
N ALA A 184 -15.35 1.34 -22.70
CA ALA A 184 -14.15 1.78 -21.98
C ALA A 184 -14.42 2.61 -20.71
N HIS A 185 -15.49 3.42 -20.73
CA HIS A 185 -15.92 4.18 -19.55
C HIS A 185 -16.32 3.25 -18.41
N GLU A 186 -17.15 2.24 -18.68
CA GLU A 186 -17.63 1.29 -17.69
C GLU A 186 -16.49 0.39 -17.20
N GLN A 187 -15.60 -0.07 -18.09
CA GLN A 187 -14.42 -0.84 -17.70
C GLN A 187 -13.49 -0.06 -16.74
N ILE A 188 -13.15 1.20 -17.08
CA ILE A 188 -12.27 2.05 -16.23
C ILE A 188 -12.91 2.34 -14.88
N ASP A 189 -14.18 2.75 -14.88
CA ASP A 189 -14.90 3.10 -13.66
C ASP A 189 -15.12 1.87 -12.76
N THR A 190 -15.45 0.72 -13.33
CA THR A 190 -15.62 -0.55 -12.59
C THR A 190 -14.32 -1.02 -11.98
N ALA A 191 -13.19 -0.91 -12.71
CA ALA A 191 -11.87 -1.21 -12.18
C ALA A 191 -11.53 -0.30 -10.99
N ILE A 192 -11.63 1.02 -11.16
CA ILE A 192 -11.28 1.99 -10.12
C ILE A 192 -12.19 1.88 -8.89
N ALA A 193 -13.51 1.76 -9.08
CA ALA A 193 -14.46 1.59 -7.98
C ALA A 193 -14.26 0.25 -7.24
N THR A 194 -13.89 -0.82 -7.95
CA THR A 194 -13.58 -2.12 -7.34
C THR A 194 -12.26 -2.08 -6.56
N ALA A 195 -11.22 -1.46 -7.09
CA ALA A 195 -9.95 -1.28 -6.38
C ALA A 195 -10.16 -0.66 -4.98
N LEU A 196 -10.89 0.45 -4.93
CA LEU A 196 -11.17 1.21 -3.72
C LEU A 196 -12.13 0.48 -2.76
N ARG A 197 -13.15 -0.21 -3.28
CA ARG A 197 -14.14 -0.97 -2.49
C ARG A 197 -13.52 -2.20 -1.83
N GLU A 198 -12.59 -2.87 -2.50
CA GLU A 198 -11.91 -4.06 -1.99
C GLU A 198 -10.60 -3.73 -1.24
N SER A 199 -10.07 -2.51 -1.40
CA SER A 199 -8.70 -2.14 -1.00
C SER A 199 -7.65 -3.10 -1.59
N LYS A 200 -7.69 -3.24 -2.92
CA LYS A 200 -6.84 -4.16 -3.70
C LYS A 200 -6.44 -3.51 -5.02
N PRO A 201 -5.31 -3.90 -5.62
CA PRO A 201 -4.90 -3.38 -6.91
C PRO A 201 -5.78 -3.88 -8.06
N VAL A 202 -5.76 -3.14 -9.16
CA VAL A 202 -6.41 -3.48 -10.44
C VAL A 202 -5.47 -3.24 -11.60
N TYR A 203 -5.66 -4.01 -12.67
CA TYR A 203 -4.94 -3.87 -13.93
C TYR A 203 -5.84 -3.19 -14.97
N ILE A 204 -5.31 -2.20 -15.69
CA ILE A 204 -6.00 -1.51 -16.79
C ILE A 204 -5.04 -1.42 -17.98
N SER A 205 -5.22 -2.30 -18.97
CA SER A 205 -4.52 -2.19 -20.25
C SER A 205 -5.23 -1.18 -21.16
N VAL A 206 -4.49 -0.30 -21.82
CA VAL A 206 -5.05 0.72 -22.72
C VAL A 206 -4.35 0.65 -24.07
N GLY A 207 -5.06 0.24 -25.13
CA GLY A 207 -4.48 0.13 -26.47
C GLY A 207 -3.87 1.47 -26.94
N CYS A 208 -2.62 1.43 -27.41
CA CYS A 208 -1.79 2.62 -27.62
C CYS A 208 -2.41 3.69 -28.55
N ASN A 209 -3.23 3.27 -29.51
CA ASN A 209 -3.92 4.12 -30.47
C ASN A 209 -5.23 4.75 -29.94
N LEU A 210 -5.71 4.36 -28.76
CA LEU A 210 -7.03 4.77 -28.25
C LEU A 210 -7.01 5.99 -27.33
N ALA A 211 -5.89 6.25 -26.64
CA ALA A 211 -5.80 7.28 -25.60
C ALA A 211 -6.22 8.69 -26.06
N GLY A 212 -5.93 9.03 -27.33
CA GLY A 212 -6.29 10.31 -27.95
C GLY A 212 -7.64 10.35 -28.67
N LEU A 213 -8.36 9.23 -28.78
CA LEU A 213 -9.65 9.20 -29.44
C LEU A 213 -10.74 9.79 -28.54
N SER A 214 -11.67 10.53 -29.15
CA SER A 214 -12.77 11.19 -28.45
C SER A 214 -14.03 10.31 -28.46
N HIS A 215 -14.76 10.29 -27.34
CA HIS A 215 -16.04 9.56 -27.23
C HIS A 215 -17.02 10.34 -26.35
N PRO A 216 -18.34 10.38 -26.66
CA PRO A 216 -19.31 11.18 -25.90
C PRO A 216 -19.36 10.88 -24.39
N THR A 217 -19.08 9.63 -23.99
CA THR A 217 -19.09 9.21 -22.58
C THR A 217 -17.93 9.79 -21.76
N PHE A 218 -16.88 10.32 -22.38
CA PHE A 218 -15.73 10.97 -21.71
C PHE A 218 -15.88 12.49 -21.56
N SER A 219 -17.08 13.04 -21.82
CA SER A 219 -17.36 14.46 -21.68
C SER A 219 -17.11 14.98 -20.25
N ARG A 220 -17.01 16.31 -20.08
CA ARG A 220 -16.54 16.91 -18.82
C ARG A 220 -17.56 16.90 -17.68
N GLU A 221 -18.82 16.61 -17.98
CA GLU A 221 -19.85 16.21 -17.02
C GLU A 221 -20.29 14.76 -17.31
N PRO A 222 -19.45 13.76 -16.97
CA PRO A 222 -19.81 12.36 -17.08
C PRO A 222 -20.64 11.91 -15.88
N VAL A 223 -21.11 10.67 -15.91
CA VAL A 223 -21.65 9.98 -14.74
C VAL A 223 -20.67 10.12 -13.55
N PRO A 224 -21.12 10.52 -12.34
CA PRO A 224 -20.26 10.54 -11.16
C PRO A 224 -19.72 9.12 -10.86
N LEU A 225 -18.42 8.99 -10.55
CA LEU A 225 -17.82 7.71 -10.20
C LEU A 225 -18.54 7.13 -8.97
N PHE A 226 -19.25 6.02 -9.13
CA PHE A 226 -20.05 5.43 -8.05
C PHE A 226 -19.30 4.26 -7.39
N ILE A 227 -18.99 4.40 -6.10
CA ILE A 227 -18.46 3.33 -5.27
C ILE A 227 -19.62 2.79 -4.42
N SER A 228 -20.10 1.59 -4.75
CA SER A 228 -21.22 0.98 -4.03
C SER A 228 -20.89 0.76 -2.54
N PRO A 229 -21.68 1.29 -1.60
CA PRO A 229 -21.40 1.18 -0.18
C PRO A 229 -21.63 -0.25 0.33
N ARG A 230 -20.73 -0.73 1.21
CA ARG A 230 -21.01 -1.91 2.03
C ARG A 230 -21.93 -1.50 3.18
N LEU A 231 -22.85 -2.39 3.57
CA LEU A 231 -23.83 -2.17 4.63
C LEU A 231 -23.90 -3.41 5.53
N SER A 232 -24.12 -3.22 6.84
CA SER A 232 -24.39 -4.34 7.75
C SER A 232 -25.84 -4.82 7.64
N ASN A 233 -26.04 -6.13 7.79
CA ASN A 233 -27.34 -6.67 8.19
C ASN A 233 -27.55 -6.34 9.68
N LYS A 234 -28.57 -5.53 9.99
CA LYS A 234 -28.84 -5.03 11.35
C LYS A 234 -29.08 -6.14 12.38
N ALA A 235 -29.88 -7.15 12.04
CA ALA A 235 -30.16 -8.26 12.94
C ALA A 235 -28.90 -9.11 13.20
N ASN A 236 -28.06 -9.35 12.19
CA ASN A 236 -26.76 -10.01 12.39
C ASN A 236 -25.83 -9.18 13.27
N LEU A 237 -25.75 -7.86 13.06
CA LEU A 237 -24.97 -6.94 13.87
C LEU A 237 -25.43 -6.95 15.33
N GLU A 238 -26.75 -6.89 15.58
CA GLU A 238 -27.35 -6.93 16.92
C GLU A 238 -27.03 -8.26 17.63
N HIS A 239 -27.30 -9.41 17.00
CA HIS A 239 -26.97 -10.73 17.57
C HIS A 239 -25.46 -10.93 17.77
N ALA A 240 -24.61 -10.41 16.90
CA ALA A 240 -23.15 -10.50 17.04
C ALA A 240 -22.64 -9.67 18.21
N VAL A 241 -23.16 -8.45 18.38
CA VAL A 241 -22.82 -7.54 19.48
C VAL A 241 -23.29 -8.12 20.81
N GLU A 242 -24.49 -8.69 20.86
CA GLU A 242 -25.02 -9.41 22.02
C GLU A 242 -24.11 -10.59 22.37
N ALA A 243 -23.89 -11.53 21.44
CA ALA A 243 -23.06 -12.72 21.68
C ALA A 243 -21.61 -12.37 22.08
N ALA A 244 -21.03 -11.30 21.53
CA ALA A 244 -19.68 -10.86 21.90
C ALA A 244 -19.62 -10.15 23.25
N ALA A 245 -20.61 -9.33 23.61
CA ALA A 245 -20.69 -8.72 24.94
C ALA A 245 -20.94 -9.77 26.02
N ASP A 246 -21.86 -10.71 25.76
CA ASP A 246 -22.21 -11.81 26.65
C ASP A 246 -21.03 -12.80 26.85
N PHE A 247 -20.07 -12.82 25.93
CA PHE A 247 -18.82 -13.57 26.04
C PHE A 247 -17.74 -12.80 26.81
N LEU A 248 -17.55 -11.50 26.50
CA LEU A 248 -16.47 -10.68 27.07
C LEU A 248 -16.77 -10.20 28.49
N ASN A 249 -18.02 -9.87 28.84
CA ASN A 249 -18.38 -9.42 30.19
C ASN A 249 -18.31 -10.56 31.23
N LYS A 250 -18.28 -11.82 30.80
CA LYS A 250 -18.06 -12.99 31.66
C LYS A 250 -16.57 -13.29 31.91
N ALA A 251 -15.66 -12.59 31.23
CA ALA A 251 -14.22 -12.79 31.37
C ALA A 251 -13.64 -11.99 32.55
N VAL A 252 -12.75 -12.61 33.32
CA VAL A 252 -12.05 -11.98 34.46
C VAL A 252 -10.89 -11.12 33.95
N LYS A 253 -10.19 -11.55 32.90
CA LYS A 253 -9.01 -10.90 32.31
C LYS A 253 -9.13 -10.74 30.78
N PRO A 254 -10.14 -10.03 30.26
CA PRO A 254 -10.26 -9.77 28.82
C PRO A 254 -9.18 -8.82 28.32
N VAL A 255 -8.79 -8.98 27.05
CA VAL A 255 -7.81 -8.12 26.35
C VAL A 255 -8.25 -7.82 24.91
N LEU A 256 -7.69 -6.76 24.31
CA LEU A 256 -7.91 -6.42 22.89
C LEU A 256 -6.61 -6.52 22.09
N VAL A 257 -6.65 -6.96 20.84
CA VAL A 257 -5.50 -6.94 19.93
C VAL A 257 -5.91 -6.39 18.56
N GLY A 258 -5.25 -5.30 18.15
CA GLY A 258 -5.48 -4.68 16.84
C GLY A 258 -4.62 -5.31 15.75
N GLY A 259 -5.25 -5.78 14.66
CA GLY A 259 -4.61 -6.37 13.49
C GLY A 259 -4.66 -5.46 12.26
N PRO A 260 -3.86 -5.76 11.21
CA PRO A 260 -3.64 -4.86 10.07
C PRO A 260 -4.92 -4.50 9.30
N LYS A 261 -5.94 -5.37 9.29
CA LYS A 261 -7.19 -5.11 8.58
C LYS A 261 -8.06 -4.00 9.23
N ILE A 262 -7.68 -3.46 10.40
CA ILE A 262 -8.22 -2.19 10.91
C ILE A 262 -8.00 -1.05 9.89
N ARG A 263 -6.89 -1.06 9.13
CA ARG A 263 -6.63 -0.12 8.02
C ARG A 263 -7.72 -0.23 6.94
N VAL A 264 -7.95 -1.43 6.45
CA VAL A 264 -8.92 -1.76 5.39
C VAL A 264 -10.36 -1.42 5.82
N ALA A 265 -10.73 -1.80 7.04
CA ALA A 265 -12.06 -1.52 7.60
C ALA A 265 -12.25 -0.06 8.05
N LYS A 266 -11.21 0.79 7.95
CA LYS A 266 -11.16 2.18 8.47
C LYS A 266 -11.49 2.29 9.98
N ALA A 267 -11.34 1.19 10.72
CA ALA A 267 -11.87 1.02 12.08
C ALA A 267 -10.99 1.62 13.20
N LYS A 268 -9.97 2.43 12.86
CA LYS A 268 -9.00 3.01 13.81
C LYS A 268 -9.68 3.67 15.03
N LYS A 269 -10.69 4.52 14.77
CA LYS A 269 -11.43 5.25 15.81
C LYS A 269 -12.31 4.33 16.66
N ALA A 270 -13.02 3.38 16.04
CA ALA A 270 -13.89 2.43 16.72
C ALA A 270 -13.10 1.49 17.65
N PHE A 271 -11.92 1.01 17.21
CA PHE A 271 -11.02 0.20 18.04
C PHE A 271 -10.43 1.00 19.23
N ALA A 272 -10.10 2.28 19.05
CA ALA A 272 -9.70 3.13 20.17
C ALA A 272 -10.87 3.40 21.14
N GLY A 273 -12.10 3.58 20.63
CA GLY A 273 -13.30 3.82 21.44
C GLY A 273 -13.65 2.64 22.36
N ILE A 274 -13.62 1.41 21.85
CA ILE A 274 -13.84 0.20 22.67
C ILE A 274 -12.73 -0.02 23.71
N ALA A 275 -11.49 0.37 23.42
CA ALA A 275 -10.38 0.30 24.37
C ALA A 275 -10.55 1.27 25.55
N GLU A 276 -10.97 2.51 25.29
CA GLU A 276 -11.24 3.49 26.35
C GLU A 276 -12.49 3.10 27.17
N SER A 277 -13.61 2.71 26.54
CA SER A 277 -14.84 2.41 27.30
C SER A 277 -14.70 1.18 28.20
N SER A 278 -14.18 0.08 27.64
CA SER A 278 -13.98 -1.18 28.36
C SER A 278 -12.86 -1.11 29.42
N GLY A 279 -11.86 -0.24 29.24
CA GLY A 279 -10.69 -0.15 30.12
C GLY A 279 -9.74 -1.34 30.03
N TYR A 280 -9.96 -2.27 29.08
CA TYR A 280 -9.12 -3.44 28.83
C TYR A 280 -7.71 -3.00 28.38
N PRO A 281 -6.64 -3.76 28.68
CA PRO A 281 -5.36 -3.56 28.01
C PRO A 281 -5.51 -3.88 26.52
N PHE A 282 -4.77 -3.18 25.67
CA PHE A 282 -4.70 -3.51 24.25
C PHE A 282 -3.29 -3.55 23.68
N ALA A 283 -3.09 -4.48 22.75
CA ALA A 283 -1.88 -4.63 21.96
C ALA A 283 -2.17 -4.44 20.46
N VAL A 284 -1.14 -4.45 19.63
CA VAL A 284 -1.25 -4.56 18.16
C VAL A 284 -0.43 -5.73 17.62
N MET A 285 -0.85 -6.31 16.50
CA MET A 285 0.02 -7.18 15.70
C MET A 285 1.08 -6.32 14.99
N PRO A 286 2.24 -6.87 14.55
CA PRO A 286 3.35 -6.07 14.00
C PRO A 286 2.94 -5.11 12.87
N SER A 287 2.19 -5.61 11.87
CA SER A 287 1.68 -4.83 10.74
C SER A 287 0.52 -3.87 11.08
N ALA A 288 0.17 -3.73 12.36
CA ALA A 288 -0.82 -2.80 12.88
C ALA A 288 -0.22 -1.70 13.78
N LYS A 289 1.10 -1.69 13.95
CA LYS A 289 1.83 -0.58 14.57
C LYS A 289 1.52 0.74 13.85
N GLY A 290 1.32 1.82 14.60
CA GLY A 290 0.88 3.12 14.08
C GLY A 290 -0.60 3.23 13.67
N LEU A 291 -1.39 2.15 13.64
CA LEU A 291 -2.82 2.23 13.33
C LEU A 291 -3.68 2.78 14.48
N VAL A 292 -3.16 2.75 15.71
CA VAL A 292 -3.86 3.13 16.96
C VAL A 292 -2.92 3.95 17.88
N PRO A 293 -3.44 4.74 18.84
CA PRO A 293 -2.61 5.65 19.63
C PRO A 293 -1.71 4.92 20.64
N GLU A 294 -0.39 4.90 20.42
CA GLU A 294 0.58 4.26 21.33
C GLU A 294 0.74 4.96 22.69
N HIS A 295 0.29 6.22 22.80
CA HIS A 295 0.26 6.98 24.05
C HIS A 295 -0.99 6.74 24.90
N HIS A 296 -1.94 5.91 24.44
CA HIS A 296 -3.12 5.57 25.23
C HIS A 296 -2.71 4.79 26.49
N PRO A 297 -3.21 5.12 27.70
CA PRO A 297 -2.69 4.56 28.95
C PRO A 297 -2.84 3.03 29.03
N ARG A 298 -3.81 2.44 28.32
CA ARG A 298 -4.04 0.98 28.24
C ARG A 298 -3.26 0.25 27.14
N PHE A 299 -2.44 0.94 26.34
CA PHE A 299 -1.60 0.28 25.33
C PHE A 299 -0.46 -0.49 26.02
N ILE A 300 -0.28 -1.76 25.66
CA ILE A 300 0.76 -2.64 26.23
C ILE A 300 1.85 -3.04 25.22
N GLY A 301 1.79 -2.53 23.98
CA GLY A 301 2.80 -2.73 22.94
C GLY A 301 2.36 -3.63 21.78
N THR A 302 3.34 -4.18 21.07
CA THR A 302 3.12 -5.15 19.98
C THR A 302 3.03 -6.57 20.55
N TYR A 303 1.95 -7.30 20.24
CA TYR A 303 1.82 -8.73 20.46
C TYR A 303 2.28 -9.49 19.21
N TRP A 304 3.32 -10.31 19.37
CA TRP A 304 3.96 -11.12 18.34
C TRP A 304 4.54 -12.39 18.97
N GLY A 305 3.74 -13.13 19.75
CA GLY A 305 4.16 -14.35 20.44
C GLY A 305 5.41 -14.16 21.30
N ALA A 306 6.41 -15.03 21.14
CA ALA A 306 7.68 -14.99 21.88
C ALA A 306 8.49 -13.68 21.67
N VAL A 307 8.21 -12.91 20.62
CA VAL A 307 8.90 -11.66 20.28
C VAL A 307 8.00 -10.43 20.41
N SER A 308 7.01 -10.52 21.30
CA SER A 308 6.18 -9.39 21.73
C SER A 308 7.00 -8.32 22.47
N THR A 309 6.42 -7.12 22.61
CA THR A 309 6.88 -6.13 23.60
C THR A 309 6.90 -6.76 25.00
N THR A 310 7.86 -6.37 25.84
CA THR A 310 8.08 -6.91 27.19
C THR A 310 6.78 -6.96 28.01
N PHE A 311 6.47 -8.14 28.57
CA PHE A 311 5.23 -8.45 29.32
C PHE A 311 3.90 -8.45 28.51
N CYS A 312 3.92 -8.20 27.20
CA CYS A 312 2.71 -8.19 26.38
C CYS A 312 2.20 -9.60 26.05
N ALA A 313 3.09 -10.58 25.82
CA ALA A 313 2.70 -11.95 25.50
C ALA A 313 2.02 -12.61 26.70
N GLU A 314 2.60 -12.45 27.88
CA GLU A 314 2.17 -13.01 29.16
C GLU A 314 0.77 -12.53 29.56
N ILE A 315 0.40 -11.32 29.15
CA ILE A 315 -0.94 -10.74 29.38
C ILE A 315 -1.94 -11.21 28.31
N VAL A 316 -1.55 -11.23 27.03
CA VAL A 316 -2.45 -11.67 25.94
C VAL A 316 -2.74 -13.17 26.00
N GLU A 317 -1.74 -14.01 26.26
CA GLU A 317 -1.88 -15.46 26.20
C GLU A 317 -2.41 -16.07 27.52
N SER A 318 -2.16 -15.41 28.67
CA SER A 318 -2.79 -15.81 29.94
C SER A 318 -4.22 -15.30 30.10
N ALA A 319 -4.72 -14.42 29.23
CA ALA A 319 -6.09 -13.93 29.22
C ALA A 319 -7.10 -15.08 29.13
N ASP A 320 -8.30 -14.89 29.67
CA ASP A 320 -9.42 -15.83 29.56
C ASP A 320 -10.37 -15.52 28.39
N ALA A 321 -10.36 -14.29 27.87
CA ALA A 321 -10.94 -13.92 26.58
C ALA A 321 -10.11 -12.87 25.85
N TYR A 322 -10.17 -12.85 24.52
CA TYR A 322 -9.59 -11.78 23.69
C TYR A 322 -10.47 -11.40 22.51
N LEU A 323 -10.50 -10.12 22.17
CA LEU A 323 -11.00 -9.64 20.89
C LEU A 323 -9.82 -9.29 19.96
N PHE A 324 -9.68 -10.04 18.88
CA PHE A 324 -8.75 -9.70 17.78
C PHE A 324 -9.51 -8.98 16.67
N ALA A 325 -9.19 -7.69 16.46
CA ALA A 325 -9.82 -6.86 15.45
C ALA A 325 -8.95 -6.77 14.19
N GLY A 326 -9.39 -7.40 13.11
CA GLY A 326 -8.70 -7.44 11.82
C GLY A 326 -7.40 -8.26 11.77
N PRO A 327 -7.27 -9.42 12.45
CA PRO A 327 -6.04 -10.19 12.47
C PRO A 327 -5.73 -10.82 11.10
N ILE A 328 -4.43 -11.02 10.89
CA ILE A 328 -3.87 -11.93 9.90
C ILE A 328 -2.91 -12.82 10.68
N PHE A 329 -3.23 -14.12 10.74
CA PHE A 329 -2.33 -15.14 11.31
C PHE A 329 -1.73 -15.93 10.15
N ASN A 330 -0.45 -15.71 9.92
CA ASN A 330 0.42 -16.48 9.04
C ASN A 330 1.60 -17.02 9.87
N ASP A 331 2.44 -17.86 9.28
CA ASP A 331 3.70 -18.35 9.86
C ASP A 331 4.56 -17.24 10.52
N TYR A 332 4.80 -16.13 9.83
CA TYR A 332 5.66 -15.05 10.31
C TYR A 332 5.09 -14.31 11.54
N SER A 333 3.80 -13.94 11.49
CA SER A 333 3.08 -13.24 12.56
C SER A 333 2.70 -14.16 13.74
N SER A 334 2.70 -15.47 13.52
CA SER A 334 2.51 -16.48 14.57
C SER A 334 3.83 -17.06 15.11
N VAL A 335 4.98 -16.55 14.67
CA VAL A 335 6.32 -16.97 15.08
C VAL A 335 6.52 -18.48 14.89
N GLY A 336 6.31 -18.95 13.66
CA GLY A 336 6.38 -20.38 13.33
C GLY A 336 5.20 -21.19 13.89
N TYR A 337 4.00 -20.61 13.90
CA TYR A 337 2.77 -21.21 14.47
C TYR A 337 2.82 -21.46 15.99
N SER A 338 3.67 -20.76 16.74
CA SER A 338 3.93 -21.03 18.16
C SER A 338 3.17 -20.12 19.15
N LEU A 339 2.10 -19.43 18.72
CA LEU A 339 1.27 -18.62 19.62
C LEU A 339 0.45 -19.51 20.57
N LEU A 340 0.36 -19.16 21.85
CA LEU A 340 -0.40 -19.94 22.84
C LEU A 340 -1.91 -19.57 22.87
N LEU A 341 -2.44 -19.12 21.74
CA LEU A 341 -3.84 -18.73 21.58
C LEU A 341 -4.76 -19.95 21.46
N LYS A 342 -5.93 -19.84 22.07
CA LYS A 342 -6.98 -20.86 22.13
C LYS A 342 -8.22 -20.32 21.43
N ARG A 343 -8.71 -21.03 20.42
CA ARG A 343 -9.84 -20.57 19.58
C ARG A 343 -11.10 -20.33 20.40
N GLU A 344 -11.36 -21.17 21.41
CA GLU A 344 -12.51 -21.06 22.30
C GLU A 344 -12.55 -19.76 23.11
N LYS A 345 -11.42 -19.05 23.26
CA LYS A 345 -11.29 -17.76 23.96
C LYS A 345 -11.44 -16.52 23.05
N ALA A 346 -11.59 -16.71 21.74
CA ALA A 346 -11.39 -15.64 20.76
C ALA A 346 -12.67 -15.05 20.18
N VAL A 347 -12.88 -13.74 20.33
CA VAL A 347 -13.74 -12.95 19.45
C VAL A 347 -12.90 -12.48 18.26
N ILE A 348 -13.10 -13.08 17.08
CA ILE A 348 -12.40 -12.70 15.86
C ILE A 348 -13.29 -11.78 15.03
N VAL A 349 -12.87 -10.52 14.85
CA VAL A 349 -13.56 -9.54 14.00
C VAL A 349 -12.75 -9.39 12.72
N GLN A 350 -13.33 -9.76 11.58
CA GLN A 350 -12.82 -9.44 10.24
C GLN A 350 -13.61 -8.23 9.68
N PRO A 351 -13.19 -7.58 8.58
CA PRO A 351 -13.85 -6.36 8.07
C PRO A 351 -15.36 -6.47 7.81
N ASP A 352 -15.84 -7.68 7.51
CA ASP A 352 -17.21 -8.02 7.09
C ASP A 352 -17.93 -9.07 7.97
N ARG A 353 -17.27 -9.55 9.05
CA ARG A 353 -17.66 -10.78 9.77
C ARG A 353 -17.15 -10.83 11.21
N VAL A 354 -17.94 -11.41 12.10
CA VAL A 354 -17.58 -11.67 13.52
C VAL A 354 -17.67 -13.17 13.81
N VAL A 355 -16.76 -13.72 14.62
CA VAL A 355 -16.82 -15.10 15.14
C VAL A 355 -16.59 -15.06 16.64
N VAL A 356 -17.40 -15.77 17.43
CA VAL A 356 -17.32 -15.78 18.91
C VAL A 356 -16.93 -17.19 19.40
N GLY A 357 -15.68 -17.35 19.81
CA GLY A 357 -15.10 -18.58 20.34
C GLY A 357 -15.15 -19.75 19.33
N ASN A 358 -15.57 -20.91 19.83
CA ASN A 358 -15.96 -22.07 19.00
C ASN A 358 -17.45 -22.04 18.61
N GLY A 359 -18.15 -20.93 18.84
CA GLY A 359 -19.58 -20.75 18.62
C GLY A 359 -19.92 -20.06 17.29
N PRO A 360 -20.91 -19.15 17.27
CA PRO A 360 -21.48 -18.62 16.02
C PRO A 360 -20.52 -17.72 15.24
N ALA A 361 -20.74 -17.70 13.91
CA ALA A 361 -20.09 -16.81 12.96
C ALA A 361 -21.14 -15.97 12.24
N PHE A 362 -21.09 -14.65 12.42
CA PHE A 362 -22.05 -13.70 11.87
C PHE A 362 -21.43 -12.94 10.69
N GLY A 363 -22.06 -12.99 9.52
CA GLY A 363 -21.58 -12.33 8.30
C GLY A 363 -22.39 -11.10 7.90
N CYS A 364 -21.85 -10.31 6.97
CA CYS A 364 -22.40 -9.03 6.53
C CYS A 364 -22.50 -8.02 7.68
N ILE A 365 -21.38 -7.78 8.37
CA ILE A 365 -21.26 -6.84 9.48
C ILE A 365 -19.98 -6.01 9.29
N LEU A 366 -20.10 -4.68 9.24
CA LEU A 366 -18.95 -3.78 9.21
C LEU A 366 -18.24 -3.76 10.57
N MET A 367 -16.92 -3.97 10.56
CA MET A 367 -16.09 -3.92 11.77
C MET A 367 -16.24 -2.60 12.56
N THR A 368 -16.41 -1.46 11.87
CA THR A 368 -16.67 -0.15 12.50
C THR A 368 -17.94 -0.19 13.34
N GLU A 369 -19.08 -0.49 12.71
CA GLU A 369 -20.39 -0.53 13.36
C GLU A 369 -20.44 -1.57 14.49
N PHE A 370 -19.78 -2.72 14.30
CA PHE A 370 -19.64 -3.73 15.36
C PHE A 370 -18.87 -3.21 16.57
N LEU A 371 -17.69 -2.63 16.39
CA LEU A 371 -16.87 -2.14 17.50
C LEU A 371 -17.55 -0.94 18.20
N ASP A 372 -18.16 -0.02 17.43
CA ASP A 372 -18.90 1.13 17.98
C ASP A 372 -20.20 0.72 18.69
N ALA A 373 -20.80 -0.43 18.36
CA ALA A 373 -21.95 -0.97 19.08
C ALA A 373 -21.53 -1.78 20.32
N LEU A 374 -20.49 -2.61 20.20
CA LEU A 374 -19.94 -3.40 21.30
C LEU A 374 -19.35 -2.52 22.41
N ALA A 375 -18.70 -1.40 22.05
CA ALA A 375 -18.19 -0.40 23.00
C ALA A 375 -19.25 0.17 23.96
N LYS A 376 -20.55 0.03 23.63
CA LYS A 376 -21.71 0.46 24.43
C LYS A 376 -22.36 -0.68 25.23
N ARG A 377 -21.85 -1.90 25.11
CA ARG A 377 -22.35 -3.12 25.77
C ARG A 377 -21.32 -3.81 26.66
N LEU A 378 -20.04 -3.48 26.54
CA LEU A 378 -19.01 -4.01 27.42
C LEU A 378 -19.04 -3.34 28.81
N ASP A 379 -18.94 -4.17 29.84
CA ASP A 379 -18.67 -3.73 31.20
C ASP A 379 -17.20 -3.33 31.36
N ARG A 380 -16.92 -2.31 32.17
CA ARG A 380 -15.55 -1.80 32.38
C ARG A 380 -14.75 -2.74 33.29
N ASN A 381 -13.76 -3.43 32.74
CA ASN A 381 -12.90 -4.37 33.48
C ASN A 381 -11.42 -4.03 33.26
N THR A 382 -10.72 -3.60 34.31
CA THR A 382 -9.29 -3.24 34.25
C THR A 382 -8.34 -4.37 34.64
N THR A 383 -8.84 -5.53 35.08
CA THR A 383 -8.07 -6.58 35.78
C THR A 383 -6.87 -7.09 34.99
N ALA A 384 -6.98 -7.28 33.68
CA ALA A 384 -5.85 -7.71 32.85
C ALA A 384 -4.75 -6.64 32.76
N TYR A 385 -5.11 -5.36 32.72
CA TYR A 385 -4.17 -4.24 32.73
C TYR A 385 -3.56 -4.00 34.13
N ASP A 386 -4.33 -4.19 35.19
CA ASP A 386 -3.80 -4.10 36.55
C ASP A 386 -2.86 -5.28 36.89
N ASN A 387 -3.03 -6.43 36.21
CA ASN A 387 -2.03 -7.50 36.20
C ASN A 387 -0.78 -7.13 35.37
N TYR A 388 -0.93 -6.52 34.18
CA TYR A 388 0.21 -5.96 33.43
C TYR A 388 1.03 -5.02 34.30
N ARG A 389 0.40 -4.05 34.97
CA ARG A 389 1.06 -3.09 35.87
C ARG A 389 1.74 -3.71 37.11
N ARG A 390 1.43 -4.96 37.48
CA ARG A 390 2.10 -5.68 38.57
C ARG A 390 3.37 -6.39 38.12
N ILE A 391 3.46 -6.79 36.85
CA ILE A 391 4.62 -7.49 36.29
C ILE A 391 5.51 -6.57 35.44
N PHE A 392 4.97 -5.44 34.96
CA PHE A 392 5.66 -4.52 34.07
C PHE A 392 6.86 -3.86 34.75
N ILE A 393 8.04 -4.21 34.26
CA ILE A 393 9.30 -3.51 34.51
C ILE A 393 9.58 -2.67 33.25
N PRO A 394 9.82 -1.34 33.37
CA PRO A 394 10.22 -0.53 32.23
C PRO A 394 11.50 -1.06 31.56
N ASP A 395 11.51 -1.09 30.23
CA ASP A 395 12.70 -1.43 29.46
C ASP A 395 13.85 -0.47 29.84
N ARG A 396 15.01 -1.01 30.19
CA ARG A 396 16.20 -0.19 30.42
C ARG A 396 16.74 0.29 29.09
N GLU A 397 17.02 1.59 29.00
CA GLU A 397 17.73 2.12 27.83
C GLU A 397 19.15 1.54 27.78
N PRO A 398 19.70 1.26 26.58
CA PRO A 398 21.06 0.78 26.47
C PRO A 398 22.01 1.87 26.97
N PRO A 399 23.07 1.51 27.73
CA PRO A 399 24.05 2.48 28.19
C PRO A 399 24.73 3.13 26.97
N ASN A 400 25.06 4.41 27.09
CA ASN A 400 25.90 5.08 26.09
C ASN A 400 27.20 4.26 25.91
N GLY A 401 27.66 4.15 24.67
CA GLY A 401 28.95 3.56 24.36
C GLY A 401 30.11 4.38 24.91
N GLN A 402 31.29 3.76 24.92
CA GLN A 402 32.53 4.48 25.20
C GLN A 402 32.99 5.24 23.94
N PRO A 403 33.82 6.30 24.08
CA PRO A 403 34.48 6.92 22.93
C PRO A 403 35.22 5.87 22.10
N ASP A 404 35.20 6.03 20.78
CA ASP A 404 35.70 5.07 19.78
C ASP A 404 35.09 3.64 19.82
N GLU A 405 34.06 3.37 20.63
CA GLU A 405 33.37 2.07 20.63
C GLU A 405 32.57 1.88 19.32
N PRO A 406 32.69 0.71 18.63
CA PRO A 406 31.88 0.40 17.47
C PRO A 406 30.38 0.51 17.75
N LEU A 407 29.67 1.22 16.88
CA LEU A 407 28.24 1.46 16.99
C LEU A 407 27.47 0.15 16.97
N ARG A 408 26.53 0.02 17.92
CA ARG A 408 25.58 -1.09 17.99
C ARG A 408 24.21 -0.69 17.46
N VAL A 409 23.48 -1.65 16.90
CA VAL A 409 22.10 -1.52 16.43
C VAL A 409 21.16 -1.05 17.55
N ASN A 410 21.34 -1.52 18.79
CA ASN A 410 20.52 -1.05 19.92
C ASN A 410 20.76 0.43 20.28
N ILE A 411 21.97 0.96 20.08
CA ILE A 411 22.31 2.39 20.24
C ILE A 411 21.74 3.19 19.06
N LEU A 412 21.87 2.69 17.82
CA LEU A 412 21.25 3.32 16.65
C LEU A 412 19.75 3.57 16.85
N PHE A 413 19.02 2.54 17.29
CA PHE A 413 17.56 2.66 17.45
C PHE A 413 17.11 3.42 18.70
N LYS A 414 17.99 3.62 19.70
CA LYS A 414 17.79 4.62 20.76
C LYS A 414 17.78 6.03 20.16
N HIS A 415 18.81 6.40 19.38
CA HIS A 415 18.88 7.73 18.77
C HIS A 415 17.79 7.96 17.71
N ILE A 416 17.40 6.94 16.94
CA ILE A 416 16.25 7.04 16.01
C ILE A 416 14.93 7.26 16.77
N LYS A 417 14.74 6.64 17.95
CA LYS A 417 13.57 6.89 18.83
C LYS A 417 13.54 8.33 19.32
N GLU A 418 14.68 8.91 19.70
CA GLU A 418 14.81 10.31 20.13
C GLU A 418 14.59 11.32 18.98
N LEU A 419 14.92 10.93 17.75
CA LEU A 419 14.67 11.69 16.51
C LEU A 419 13.19 11.71 16.09
N LEU A 420 12.35 10.78 16.57
CA LEU A 420 10.93 10.76 16.20
C LEU A 420 10.19 11.96 16.76
N SER A 421 9.33 12.55 15.93
CA SER A 421 8.46 13.66 16.32
C SER A 421 7.09 13.57 15.66
N GLY A 422 6.19 14.47 16.04
CA GLY A 422 4.88 14.62 15.38
C GLY A 422 4.98 14.81 13.86
N ASP A 423 6.11 15.31 13.35
CA ASP A 423 6.35 15.57 11.93
C ASP A 423 7.20 14.51 11.20
N THR A 424 7.33 13.32 11.80
CA THR A 424 7.98 12.16 11.18
C THR A 424 7.00 11.11 10.67
N ALA A 425 7.50 10.21 9.81
CA ALA A 425 6.90 8.93 9.48
C ALA A 425 8.01 7.89 9.27
N VAL A 426 7.81 6.64 9.67
CA VAL A 426 8.84 5.58 9.64
C VAL A 426 8.52 4.53 8.56
N ILE A 427 9.52 4.18 7.74
CA ILE A 427 9.51 3.00 6.85
C ILE A 427 10.50 1.98 7.41
N ALA A 428 10.05 0.75 7.67
CA ALA A 428 10.86 -0.34 8.21
C ALA A 428 10.99 -1.48 7.20
N GLU A 429 12.20 -1.64 6.64
CA GLU A 429 12.49 -2.69 5.66
C GLU A 429 12.61 -4.09 6.29
N THR A 430 12.31 -5.09 5.47
CA THR A 430 12.56 -6.52 5.71
C THR A 430 14.02 -6.77 6.07
N GLY A 431 14.24 -7.40 7.22
CA GLY A 431 15.55 -7.51 7.88
C GLY A 431 15.44 -7.21 9.38
N ASP A 432 16.56 -7.04 10.10
CA ASP A 432 16.53 -6.68 11.53
C ASP A 432 15.94 -5.28 11.81
N SER A 433 15.80 -4.45 10.76
CA SER A 433 15.01 -3.22 10.80
C SER A 433 13.57 -3.47 11.20
N TRP A 434 12.96 -4.61 10.86
CA TRP A 434 11.61 -4.98 11.33
C TRP A 434 11.51 -4.98 12.86
N PHE A 435 12.39 -5.72 13.54
CA PHE A 435 12.31 -5.95 14.97
C PHE A 435 12.69 -4.72 15.79
N ASN A 436 13.69 -3.96 15.34
CA ASN A 436 14.09 -2.75 16.05
C ASN A 436 13.12 -1.58 15.81
N CYS A 437 12.53 -1.45 14.61
CA CYS A 437 11.50 -0.44 14.37
C CYS A 437 10.22 -0.69 15.20
N GLN A 438 9.87 -1.95 15.52
CA GLN A 438 8.75 -2.26 16.43
C GLN A 438 8.95 -1.69 17.86
N LYS A 439 10.20 -1.60 18.33
CA LYS A 439 10.56 -1.09 19.68
C LYS A 439 10.38 0.42 19.81
N LEU A 440 10.48 1.16 18.71
CA LEU A 440 10.27 2.62 18.68
C LEU A 440 8.90 2.96 19.28
N ARG A 441 8.83 3.96 20.16
CA ARG A 441 7.55 4.50 20.67
C ARG A 441 7.16 5.69 19.81
N LEU A 442 6.00 5.63 19.16
CA LEU A 442 5.57 6.69 18.24
C LEU A 442 4.98 7.88 19.03
N PRO A 443 5.52 9.11 18.90
CA PRO A 443 5.02 10.28 19.63
C PRO A 443 3.56 10.64 19.31
N GLU A 444 2.90 11.43 20.18
CA GLU A 444 1.66 12.10 19.78
C GLU A 444 1.92 12.98 18.53
N GLY A 445 0.97 13.01 17.59
CA GLY A 445 1.14 13.66 16.30
C GLY A 445 1.84 12.81 15.23
N CYS A 446 2.65 11.81 15.60
CA CYS A 446 3.35 10.89 14.69
C CYS A 446 2.36 9.85 14.10
N GLY A 447 1.29 10.35 13.48
CA GLY A 447 0.05 9.62 13.22
C GLY A 447 -1.17 10.53 13.02
N ALA A 448 -1.08 11.82 13.32
CA ALA A 448 -2.16 12.80 13.15
C ALA A 448 -1.71 13.99 12.27
N THR A 449 -2.68 14.79 11.84
CA THR A 449 -2.46 16.02 11.05
C THR A 449 -3.10 17.21 11.74
N HIS A 450 -2.63 18.44 11.47
CA HIS A 450 -3.24 19.64 12.08
C HIS A 450 -4.74 19.78 11.78
N THR A 451 -5.22 19.24 10.65
CA THR A 451 -6.65 19.19 10.32
C THR A 451 -7.50 18.33 11.25
N ASP A 452 -6.91 17.43 12.03
CA ASP A 452 -7.62 16.66 13.08
C ASP A 452 -7.95 17.53 14.32
N ARG A 453 -7.40 18.75 14.42
CA ARG A 453 -7.68 19.74 15.48
C ARG A 453 -8.48 20.96 15.00
N LEU A 454 -8.83 21.04 13.70
CA LEU A 454 -9.62 22.15 13.16
C LEU A 454 -11.12 21.89 13.28
N HIS A 455 -11.73 22.43 14.34
CA HIS A 455 -13.11 22.91 14.22
C HIS A 455 -13.17 23.87 13.04
N ALA A 456 -14.19 23.72 12.18
CA ALA A 456 -14.31 24.51 10.97
C ALA A 456 -14.46 26.01 11.30
N PRO A 457 -13.60 26.90 10.77
CA PRO A 457 -13.86 28.33 10.81
C PRO A 457 -14.95 28.66 9.79
N ASP A 458 -16.14 29.00 10.27
CA ASP A 458 -17.16 29.64 9.44
C ASP A 458 -16.67 31.04 9.03
N ASN A 459 -15.98 31.14 7.89
CA ASN A 459 -16.05 32.24 6.90
C ASN A 459 -14.96 32.13 5.82
N LEU A 460 -15.32 31.57 4.66
CA LEU A 460 -14.64 31.77 3.37
C LEU A 460 -15.72 31.92 2.28
N PRO A 461 -15.53 32.79 1.26
CA PRO A 461 -16.60 33.20 0.36
C PRO A 461 -17.06 32.07 -0.58
N ARG A 462 -18.38 31.84 -0.62
CA ARG A 462 -19.01 30.73 -1.35
C ARG A 462 -19.19 31.03 -2.84
N PHE A 463 -18.18 30.79 -3.66
CA PHE A 463 -18.38 30.65 -5.10
C PHE A 463 -19.25 29.42 -5.39
N HIS A 464 -20.40 29.61 -6.05
CA HIS A 464 -21.33 28.54 -6.39
C HIS A 464 -20.88 27.79 -7.65
N LEU A 465 -20.23 26.64 -7.45
CA LEU A 465 -20.16 25.56 -8.44
C LEU A 465 -20.70 24.29 -7.77
N SER A 466 -21.88 23.85 -8.22
CA SER A 466 -22.65 22.77 -7.61
C SER A 466 -22.17 21.38 -8.06
N PHE A 467 -20.92 21.05 -7.76
CA PHE A 467 -20.48 19.67 -7.79
C PHE A 467 -21.24 18.87 -6.70
N PRO A 468 -21.67 17.62 -6.98
CA PRO A 468 -22.06 16.70 -5.93
C PRO A 468 -20.89 16.55 -4.96
N LYS A 469 -21.10 16.91 -3.68
CA LYS A 469 -20.08 16.68 -2.65
C LYS A 469 -19.96 15.18 -2.39
N PHE A 470 -19.07 14.52 -3.12
CA PHE A 470 -18.34 13.40 -2.52
C PHE A 470 -17.70 13.94 -1.25
N ASN A 471 -18.16 13.44 -0.09
CA ASN A 471 -17.73 13.97 1.20
C ASN A 471 -16.31 13.48 1.45
N ASN A 472 -15.32 14.26 0.97
CA ASN A 472 -13.92 13.88 0.88
C ASN A 472 -13.21 14.01 2.25
N GLU A 473 -13.88 13.49 3.29
CA GLU A 473 -13.22 13.02 4.50
C GLU A 473 -12.15 12.03 4.05
N ARG A 474 -10.87 12.38 4.29
CA ARG A 474 -9.72 11.74 3.63
C ARG A 474 -9.86 10.22 3.62
N LEU A 475 -9.79 9.64 2.41
CA LEU A 475 -10.13 8.23 2.18
C LEU A 475 -9.43 7.25 3.13
N VAL A 476 -8.22 7.60 3.58
CA VAL A 476 -7.46 6.94 4.64
C VAL A 476 -6.89 8.00 5.60
N ILE A 477 -6.92 7.72 6.91
CA ILE A 477 -6.08 8.40 7.91
C ILE A 477 -4.66 7.83 7.76
N PRO A 478 -3.66 8.61 7.29
CA PRO A 478 -2.34 8.10 6.98
C PRO A 478 -1.79 7.31 8.16
N ASN A 479 -1.35 6.07 7.90
CA ASN A 479 -0.55 5.36 8.87
C ASN A 479 0.90 5.85 8.74
N ARG A 480 1.55 6.19 9.85
CA ARG A 480 2.89 6.84 9.86
C ARG A 480 4.02 5.93 10.37
N TYR A 481 3.73 4.63 10.48
CA TYR A 481 4.70 3.54 10.56
C TYR A 481 4.33 2.51 9.48
N GLU A 482 5.21 2.24 8.51
CA GLU A 482 4.90 1.32 7.41
C GLU A 482 5.97 0.22 7.25
N PHE A 483 5.48 -0.96 6.86
CA PHE A 483 6.10 -2.26 7.10
C PHE A 483 5.38 -3.28 6.19
N GLN A 484 6.09 -4.12 5.43
CA GLN A 484 5.52 -4.98 4.38
C GLN A 484 5.48 -6.47 4.74
N MET A 485 4.95 -6.82 5.93
CA MET A 485 5.08 -8.17 6.49
C MET A 485 4.46 -9.30 5.66
N GLN A 486 3.36 -9.05 4.94
CA GLN A 486 2.62 -10.13 4.26
C GLN A 486 3.22 -10.48 2.90
N TYR A 487 4.12 -9.63 2.37
CA TYR A 487 4.82 -9.90 1.11
C TYR A 487 6.34 -10.02 1.27
N GLY A 488 6.93 -9.30 2.24
CA GLY A 488 8.32 -9.51 2.68
C GLY A 488 9.38 -9.27 1.59
N SER A 489 9.09 -8.46 0.57
CA SER A 489 10.00 -8.33 -0.57
C SER A 489 11.06 -7.28 -0.30
N ILE A 490 12.30 -7.73 -0.08
CA ILE A 490 13.47 -6.88 0.15
C ILE A 490 13.63 -5.84 -0.98
N GLY A 491 13.91 -4.59 -0.61
CA GLY A 491 14.01 -3.46 -1.53
C GLY A 491 12.70 -2.70 -1.75
N TRP A 492 11.56 -3.21 -1.26
CA TRP A 492 10.30 -2.46 -1.21
C TRP A 492 10.46 -1.07 -0.58
N SER A 493 11.24 -0.97 0.50
CA SER A 493 11.32 0.26 1.32
C SER A 493 11.85 1.48 0.57
N VAL A 494 12.73 1.33 -0.42
CA VAL A 494 13.30 2.48 -1.16
C VAL A 494 12.21 3.11 -2.03
N GLY A 495 11.54 2.33 -2.87
CA GLY A 495 10.40 2.81 -3.66
C GLY A 495 9.26 3.29 -2.78
N ALA A 496 8.96 2.56 -1.69
CA ALA A 496 7.92 2.96 -0.74
C ALA A 496 8.25 4.31 -0.05
N THR A 497 9.52 4.59 0.24
CA THR A 497 9.99 5.89 0.77
C THR A 497 9.71 7.01 -0.23
N LEU A 498 10.07 6.81 -1.51
CA LEU A 498 9.81 7.76 -2.59
C LEU A 498 8.30 8.07 -2.70
N GLY A 499 7.48 7.02 -2.73
CA GLY A 499 6.02 7.10 -2.82
C GLY A 499 5.38 7.80 -1.63
N TYR A 500 5.74 7.38 -0.42
CA TYR A 500 5.20 7.92 0.82
C TYR A 500 5.56 9.40 0.97
N ALA A 501 6.81 9.79 0.68
CA ALA A 501 7.24 11.18 0.72
C ALA A 501 6.58 12.06 -0.36
N GLN A 502 6.19 11.50 -1.52
CA GLN A 502 5.33 12.23 -2.47
C GLN A 502 3.91 12.44 -1.93
N ALA A 503 3.33 11.47 -1.21
CA ALA A 503 1.98 11.60 -0.67
C ALA A 503 1.90 12.52 0.57
N ALA A 504 2.90 12.44 1.45
CA ALA A 504 2.92 13.05 2.77
C ALA A 504 4.00 14.14 2.91
N LYS A 505 3.94 15.17 2.05
CA LYS A 505 4.87 16.31 2.04
C LYS A 505 4.82 17.18 3.31
N ASP A 506 3.89 16.89 4.22
CA ASP A 506 3.78 17.44 5.57
C ASP A 506 4.68 16.74 6.60
N LYS A 507 5.40 15.67 6.23
CA LYS A 507 6.27 14.89 7.11
C LYS A 507 7.65 14.63 6.52
N ARG A 508 8.63 14.45 7.40
CA ARG A 508 9.93 13.89 7.06
C ARG A 508 9.89 12.37 7.21
N VAL A 509 10.08 11.66 6.10
CA VAL A 509 10.14 10.19 6.13
C VAL A 509 11.53 9.76 6.63
N ILE A 510 11.54 8.84 7.59
CA ILE A 510 12.73 8.18 8.13
C ILE A 510 12.64 6.71 7.71
N SER A 511 13.66 6.21 7.03
CA SER A 511 13.65 4.86 6.46
C SER A 511 14.84 4.06 6.98
N CYS A 512 14.55 2.91 7.60
CA CYS A 512 15.54 1.98 8.11
C CYS A 512 15.65 0.80 7.15
N ILE A 513 16.78 0.71 6.45
CA ILE A 513 16.97 -0.16 5.28
C ILE A 513 18.25 -0.99 5.47
N GLY A 514 18.17 -2.31 5.32
CA GLY A 514 19.36 -3.17 5.28
C GLY A 514 20.13 -3.00 3.97
N ASP A 515 21.44 -3.11 4.01
CA ASP A 515 22.33 -2.96 2.85
C ASP A 515 21.98 -3.89 1.67
N GLY A 516 21.77 -5.18 1.92
CA GLY A 516 21.31 -6.15 0.92
C GLY A 516 19.95 -5.80 0.30
N SER A 517 19.00 -5.34 1.12
CA SER A 517 17.70 -4.86 0.62
C SER A 517 17.84 -3.63 -0.26
N PHE A 518 18.76 -2.73 0.07
CA PHE A 518 19.01 -1.51 -0.70
C PHE A 518 19.59 -1.81 -2.09
N GLN A 519 20.43 -2.84 -2.25
CA GLN A 519 21.01 -3.21 -3.56
C GLN A 519 19.96 -3.50 -4.64
N MET A 520 18.75 -3.93 -4.26
CA MET A 520 17.67 -4.26 -5.19
C MET A 520 17.07 -3.02 -5.89
N THR A 521 17.02 -1.88 -5.21
CA THR A 521 16.18 -0.73 -5.63
C THR A 521 16.83 0.65 -5.47
N ALA A 522 18.09 0.73 -5.02
CA ALA A 522 18.90 1.93 -4.75
C ALA A 522 18.72 3.10 -5.74
N GLN A 523 18.57 2.80 -7.03
CA GLN A 523 18.39 3.76 -8.11
C GLN A 523 17.21 4.73 -7.90
N ASP A 524 16.21 4.40 -7.08
CA ASP A 524 15.09 5.31 -6.78
C ASP A 524 15.50 6.56 -5.99
N VAL A 525 16.65 6.56 -5.32
CA VAL A 525 17.20 7.77 -4.70
C VAL A 525 17.42 8.89 -5.75
N SER A 526 17.75 8.54 -7.00
CA SER A 526 17.80 9.54 -8.10
C SER A 526 16.46 10.23 -8.33
N THR A 527 15.35 9.50 -8.19
CA THR A 527 13.99 10.03 -8.34
C THR A 527 13.56 10.80 -7.09
N MET A 528 14.00 10.40 -5.89
CA MET A 528 13.82 11.19 -4.66
C MET A 528 14.52 12.56 -4.76
N LEU A 529 15.78 12.59 -5.21
CA LEU A 529 16.57 13.81 -5.40
C LEU A 529 15.93 14.72 -6.45
N ARG A 530 15.53 14.18 -7.62
CA ARG A 530 14.83 14.93 -8.67
C ARG A 530 13.45 15.45 -8.23
N CYS A 531 12.81 14.80 -7.25
CA CYS A 531 11.58 15.27 -6.62
C CYS A 531 11.81 16.26 -5.46
N GLY A 532 13.06 16.58 -5.10
CA GLY A 532 13.41 17.50 -4.01
C GLY A 532 13.04 16.97 -2.62
N GLN A 533 13.05 15.65 -2.43
CA GLN A 533 12.65 15.02 -1.16
C GLN A 533 13.66 15.24 -0.03
N LYS A 534 13.17 15.14 1.20
CA LYS A 534 13.91 15.47 2.43
C LYS A 534 14.08 14.28 3.38
N SER A 535 13.87 13.07 2.89
CA SER A 535 13.88 11.85 3.69
C SER A 535 15.24 11.62 4.38
N ILE A 536 15.23 10.97 5.54
CA ILE A 536 16.44 10.45 6.19
C ILE A 536 16.46 8.94 5.96
N ILE A 537 17.44 8.45 5.21
CA ILE A 537 17.69 7.02 5.01
C ILE A 537 18.83 6.62 5.94
N PHE A 538 18.52 5.78 6.92
CA PHE A 538 19.51 5.02 7.68
C PHE A 538 19.73 3.70 6.95
N LEU A 539 20.90 3.55 6.33
CA LEU A 539 21.33 2.30 5.73
C LEU A 539 22.12 1.51 6.76
N ILE A 540 21.63 0.34 7.18
CA ILE A 540 22.37 -0.57 8.06
C ILE A 540 23.29 -1.42 7.18
N ASN A 541 24.58 -1.06 7.14
CA ASN A 541 25.65 -1.80 6.47
C ASN A 541 26.31 -2.74 7.48
N ASN A 542 25.92 -4.00 7.42
CA ASN A 542 26.49 -5.08 8.22
C ASN A 542 27.07 -6.22 7.35
N GLY A 543 26.96 -6.11 6.02
CA GLY A 543 27.67 -6.94 5.05
C GLY A 543 26.93 -8.16 4.53
N GLY A 544 25.63 -8.32 4.80
CA GLY A 544 24.88 -9.49 4.35
C GLY A 544 23.43 -9.59 4.82
N TYR A 545 22.76 -10.67 4.44
CA TYR A 545 21.37 -10.92 4.80
C TYR A 545 21.24 -11.50 6.22
N THR A 546 21.51 -10.72 7.28
CA THR A 546 21.45 -11.21 8.68
C THR A 546 20.12 -11.86 9.06
N ILE A 547 18.98 -11.44 8.48
CA ILE A 547 17.70 -12.13 8.70
C ILE A 547 17.69 -13.58 8.19
N GLU A 548 18.39 -13.85 7.10
CA GLU A 548 18.55 -15.21 6.55
C GLU A 548 19.66 -15.99 7.27
N VAL A 549 20.66 -15.32 7.87
CA VAL A 549 21.66 -15.93 8.77
C VAL A 549 20.96 -16.56 9.98
N GLU A 550 20.07 -15.79 10.64
CA GLU A 550 19.33 -16.25 11.84
C GLU A 550 18.16 -17.20 11.52
N ILE A 551 17.89 -17.49 10.25
CA ILE A 551 16.98 -18.56 9.80
C ILE A 551 17.79 -19.79 9.39
N HIS A 552 18.73 -19.65 8.45
CA HIS A 552 19.52 -20.75 7.87
C HIS A 552 20.79 -20.22 7.19
N ASP A 553 21.89 -20.10 7.94
CA ASP A 553 23.14 -19.54 7.42
C ASP A 553 23.78 -20.33 6.26
N GLY A 554 24.44 -19.62 5.36
CA GLY A 554 25.13 -20.15 4.19
C GLY A 554 25.73 -19.07 3.28
N PRO A 555 26.54 -19.46 2.27
CA PRO A 555 27.33 -18.52 1.47
C PRO A 555 26.50 -17.56 0.60
N TYR A 556 25.22 -17.85 0.37
CA TYR A 556 24.27 -16.96 -0.31
C TYR A 556 23.86 -15.73 0.53
N ASN A 557 24.16 -15.73 1.85
CA ASN A 557 23.92 -14.57 2.73
C ASN A 557 24.97 -13.47 2.57
N VAL A 558 26.12 -13.77 1.95
CA VAL A 558 27.24 -12.84 1.79
C VAL A 558 27.08 -12.04 0.50
N ILE A 559 26.83 -10.73 0.64
CA ILE A 559 26.67 -9.82 -0.50
C ILE A 559 28.00 -9.12 -0.86
N LYS A 560 28.10 -8.60 -2.09
CA LYS A 560 29.19 -7.68 -2.43
C LYS A 560 28.91 -6.34 -1.76
N ASN A 561 29.58 -6.04 -0.63
CA ASN A 561 29.49 -4.71 -0.01
C ASN A 561 29.89 -3.60 -1.02
N TRP A 562 29.16 -2.50 -1.06
CA TRP A 562 29.40 -1.35 -1.95
C TRP A 562 29.98 -0.16 -1.17
N ASP A 563 30.46 0.86 -1.88
CA ASP A 563 30.57 2.19 -1.27
C ASP A 563 29.21 2.88 -1.39
N TYR A 564 28.33 2.71 -0.39
CA TYR A 564 26.95 3.19 -0.51
C TYR A 564 26.87 4.71 -0.52
N THR A 565 27.59 5.44 0.35
CA THR A 565 27.70 6.91 0.20
C THR A 565 28.26 7.30 -1.15
N GLY A 566 29.35 6.67 -1.63
CA GLY A 566 29.94 6.98 -2.94
C GLY A 566 29.00 6.73 -4.11
N LEU A 567 28.13 5.71 -4.03
CA LEU A 567 27.05 5.48 -4.99
C LEU A 567 26.00 6.62 -4.95
N ILE A 568 25.63 7.10 -3.76
CA ILE A 568 24.67 8.20 -3.63
C ILE A 568 25.27 9.54 -4.07
N ASP A 569 26.56 9.78 -3.83
CA ASP A 569 27.29 10.94 -4.34
C ASP A 569 27.38 10.90 -5.88
N ALA A 570 27.59 9.72 -6.47
CA ALA A 570 27.56 9.51 -7.92
C ALA A 570 26.16 9.65 -8.54
N ILE A 571 25.10 9.21 -7.83
CA ILE A 571 23.70 9.42 -8.22
C ILE A 571 23.30 10.90 -8.08
N HIS A 572 23.82 11.59 -7.07
CA HIS A 572 23.62 13.03 -6.87
C HIS A 572 24.31 13.84 -7.97
N ASN A 573 25.51 13.46 -8.43
CA ASN A 573 26.19 14.08 -9.57
C ASN A 573 26.35 15.62 -9.43
N SER A 574 26.39 16.13 -8.20
CA SER A 574 26.30 17.57 -7.86
C SER A 574 25.02 18.31 -8.30
N ASP A 575 23.95 17.60 -8.70
CA ASP A 575 22.66 18.17 -9.10
C ASP A 575 21.52 17.67 -8.17
N GLY A 576 20.78 18.61 -7.57
CA GLY A 576 19.83 18.34 -6.49
C GLY A 576 20.42 18.54 -5.08
N ASN A 577 19.68 18.14 -4.05
CA ASN A 577 20.01 18.45 -2.65
C ASN A 577 20.14 17.18 -1.79
N CYS A 578 21.38 16.70 -1.65
CA CYS A 578 21.74 15.52 -0.85
C CYS A 578 22.73 15.88 0.27
N TRP A 579 22.86 14.97 1.24
CA TRP A 579 24.00 14.88 2.15
C TRP A 579 24.22 13.45 2.58
N THR A 580 25.46 12.99 2.46
CA THR A 580 25.96 11.65 2.76
C THR A 580 26.89 11.68 3.98
N LYS A 581 26.85 10.62 4.80
CA LYS A 581 27.76 10.40 5.94
C LYS A 581 27.86 8.91 6.23
N LYS A 582 29.09 8.40 6.44
CA LYS A 582 29.31 7.10 7.07
C LYS A 582 29.45 7.29 8.58
N VAL A 583 28.96 6.33 9.36
CA VAL A 583 28.93 6.37 10.84
C VAL A 583 29.40 5.01 11.38
N ARG A 584 30.30 5.03 12.36
CA ARG A 584 30.92 3.87 13.03
C ARG A 584 30.84 3.90 14.55
N THR A 585 30.52 5.04 15.16
CA THR A 585 30.46 5.23 16.62
C THR A 585 29.17 5.96 17.04
N GLU A 586 28.83 5.96 18.33
CA GLU A 586 27.70 6.76 18.85
C GLU A 586 27.93 8.27 18.67
N GLU A 587 29.18 8.73 18.76
CA GLU A 587 29.54 10.15 18.58
C GLU A 587 29.32 10.62 17.14
N GLU A 588 29.76 9.83 16.15
CA GLU A 588 29.47 10.10 14.72
C GLU A 588 27.97 10.06 14.41
N LEU A 589 27.20 9.23 15.12
CA LEU A 589 25.74 9.15 14.96
C LEU A 589 25.03 10.40 15.48
N ILE A 590 25.44 10.88 16.67
CA ILE A 590 24.91 12.10 17.27
C ILE A 590 25.23 13.31 16.39
N GLU A 591 26.47 13.43 15.90
CA GLU A 591 26.86 14.45 14.93
C GLU A 591 26.02 14.36 13.64
N ALA A 592 25.79 13.15 13.13
CA ALA A 592 25.04 12.92 11.91
C ALA A 592 23.56 13.30 12.05
N ILE A 593 22.92 12.96 13.17
CA ILE A 593 21.53 13.30 13.46
C ILE A 593 21.37 14.80 13.73
N ALA A 594 22.30 15.43 14.46
CA ALA A 594 22.32 16.88 14.65
C ALA A 594 22.50 17.63 13.32
N THR A 595 23.38 17.12 12.44
CA THR A 595 23.57 17.67 11.09
C THR A 595 22.30 17.51 10.25
N ALA A 596 21.72 16.31 10.21
CA ALA A 596 20.51 16.01 9.46
C ALA A 596 19.30 16.84 9.91
N THR A 597 19.13 17.08 11.22
CA THR A 597 18.02 17.86 11.78
C THR A 597 18.26 19.38 11.78
N GLY A 598 19.53 19.81 11.80
CA GLY A 598 19.94 21.21 11.71
C GLY A 598 20.26 21.65 10.29
N ALA A 599 21.56 21.72 9.96
CA ALA A 599 22.07 22.29 8.71
C ALA A 599 21.60 21.57 7.43
N LYS A 600 21.20 20.30 7.53
CA LYS A 600 20.77 19.45 6.42
C LYS A 600 19.28 19.05 6.49
N LYS A 601 18.47 19.79 7.26
CA LYS A 601 17.01 19.52 7.39
C LYS A 601 16.21 19.62 6.10
N ASP A 602 16.71 20.41 5.15
CA ASP A 602 16.03 20.72 3.89
C ASP A 602 16.51 19.88 2.70
N CYS A 603 17.33 18.85 2.94
CA CYS A 603 17.84 17.91 1.94
C CYS A 603 17.50 16.45 2.26
N LEU A 604 17.71 15.56 1.28
CA LEU A 604 17.77 14.12 1.52
C LEU A 604 19.05 13.83 2.33
N CYS A 605 18.93 13.09 3.43
CA CYS A 605 20.07 12.66 4.24
C CYS A 605 20.25 11.15 4.11
N PHE A 606 21.43 10.70 3.69
CA PHE A 606 21.77 9.29 3.54
C PHE A 606 22.91 8.94 4.51
N ILE A 607 22.58 8.17 5.54
CA ILE A 607 23.46 7.88 6.66
C ILE A 607 23.77 6.38 6.64
N GLU A 608 24.99 6.03 6.24
CA GLU A 608 25.49 4.66 6.19
C GLU A 608 26.04 4.27 7.57
N ILE A 609 25.26 3.47 8.29
CA ILE A 609 25.56 2.94 9.61
C ILE A 609 26.36 1.66 9.45
N ILE A 610 27.64 1.70 9.79
CA ILE A 610 28.52 0.53 9.83
C ILE A 610 28.35 -0.15 11.19
N VAL A 611 27.88 -1.40 11.19
CA VAL A 611 27.76 -2.23 12.42
C VAL A 611 28.37 -3.61 12.19
N HIS A 612 28.53 -4.40 13.26
CA HIS A 612 29.05 -5.76 13.15
C HIS A 612 28.02 -6.70 12.51
N LYS A 613 28.46 -7.65 11.68
CA LYS A 613 27.57 -8.62 10.98
C LYS A 613 26.67 -9.43 11.92
N ASP A 614 27.16 -9.70 13.13
CA ASP A 614 26.50 -10.50 14.17
C ASP A 614 25.83 -9.62 15.25
N ASP A 615 25.81 -8.30 15.10
CA ASP A 615 25.07 -7.41 15.99
C ASP A 615 23.63 -7.25 15.48
N THR A 616 22.72 -7.97 16.13
CA THR A 616 21.35 -8.21 15.68
C THR A 616 20.39 -8.25 16.88
N SER A 617 19.10 -8.03 16.65
CA SER A 617 18.12 -8.04 17.74
C SER A 617 17.89 -9.45 18.32
N LYS A 618 17.76 -9.53 19.66
CA LYS A 618 17.35 -10.77 20.35
C LYS A 618 16.03 -11.33 19.83
N GLU A 619 15.17 -10.46 19.32
CA GLU A 619 13.88 -10.80 18.73
C GLU A 619 14.05 -11.49 17.37
N LEU A 620 14.98 -11.05 16.53
CA LEU A 620 15.31 -11.77 15.30
C LEU A 620 15.89 -13.17 15.60
N LEU A 621 16.78 -13.31 16.61
CA LEU A 621 17.30 -14.63 17.03
C LEU A 621 16.17 -15.62 17.40
N GLU A 622 15.24 -15.19 18.26
CA GLU A 622 14.13 -16.01 18.75
C GLU A 622 13.07 -16.30 17.65
N TRP A 623 12.82 -15.32 16.77
CA TRP A 623 11.87 -15.46 15.65
C TRP A 623 12.43 -16.33 14.52
N GLY A 624 13.69 -16.09 14.12
CA GLY A 624 14.34 -16.78 13.00
C GLY A 624 14.48 -18.28 13.25
N SER A 625 14.92 -18.66 14.46
CA SER A 625 14.96 -20.06 14.92
C SER A 625 13.60 -20.75 14.83
N ARG A 626 12.51 -20.08 15.25
CA ARG A 626 11.14 -20.63 15.19
C ARG A 626 10.59 -20.72 13.78
N VAL A 627 10.84 -19.73 12.93
CA VAL A 627 10.45 -19.77 11.51
C VAL A 627 11.25 -20.83 10.74
N SER A 628 12.53 -21.00 11.05
CA SER A 628 13.38 -22.07 10.52
C SER A 628 12.85 -23.45 10.91
N ALA A 629 12.53 -23.67 12.19
CA ALA A 629 11.91 -24.91 12.67
C ALA A 629 10.53 -25.18 12.04
N ALA A 630 9.73 -24.13 11.81
CA ALA A 630 8.46 -24.26 11.10
C ALA A 630 8.64 -24.63 9.63
N ASN A 631 9.60 -24.01 8.93
CA ASN A 631 9.86 -24.23 7.50
C ASN A 631 10.50 -25.60 7.22
N SER A 632 11.42 -26.04 8.08
CA SER A 632 12.15 -27.32 7.96
C SER A 632 11.40 -28.53 8.53
N ARG A 633 10.18 -28.36 9.05
CA ARG A 633 9.37 -29.44 9.64
C ARG A 633 9.21 -30.60 8.64
N PRO A 634 9.36 -31.87 9.09
CA PRO A 634 9.22 -33.02 8.20
C PRO A 634 7.78 -33.13 7.65
N PRO A 635 7.59 -33.76 6.48
CA PRO A 635 6.27 -34.15 6.02
C PRO A 635 5.54 -34.98 7.07
N ASN A 636 4.23 -34.74 7.25
CA ASN A 636 3.40 -35.59 8.09
C ASN A 636 3.45 -37.05 7.57
N PRO A 637 3.45 -38.06 8.46
CA PRO A 637 3.14 -39.43 8.08
C PRO A 637 1.81 -39.50 7.31
N GLN A 638 1.78 -40.31 6.26
CA GLN A 638 0.59 -40.58 5.43
C GLN A 638 -0.26 -41.71 6.02
#